data_AF-A0A8T5EQP0-F1
#
_entry.id   AF-A0A8T5EQP0-F1
#
_cell.length_a   1.000
_cell.length_b   1.000
_cell.length_c   1.000
_cell.angle_alpha   90.00
_cell.angle_beta   90.00
_cell.angle_gamma   90.00
#
_symmetry.space_group_name_H-M   'P 1'
#
loop_
_entity.id
_entity.type
_entity.pdbx_description
1 polymer ?
#
loop_
_entity_poly.entity_id
_entity_poly.type
_entity_poly.pdbx_seq_one_letter_code
_entity_poly.pdbx_strand_id
1 'polypeptide(L)'
;MRRKQTALLMTVLILSSLAFVSQTRPQAPVENTNPGEAAGGGPPVTDEDGDRIPDFHEAVLFGEDIILDTGSEILRISGLDSKNGTDNMSDHDNDGASALLEYCWPYTLDKCFTDRIALTGKPGELSESGIREWLDPRVADTDGDGLPDGYEIYMCTEGGLGYLNTTSAWTCLWFDPLDPSDMWEDIDRCVDFTFGCGDGFDVDRNGVIDATEIYSNSEEYIFGAPEDWITERDGLWCSGEINLLTIGSCQTTVERETGDGWLGSDPTESDSDYYSWSEIISVGLAIPGDGIPDGWEVHYGLDPRNASDSILDSDSDGWDLDRDGYIIPDTSVATTSWGESFSNYEEYMIHYDGGVSVTPGLRSIDMSNLDSEFLTFDQSTSPQLIDSAVHTIIPDNERDRLIIGSKYGITILDPFNDLSTIQNLPAGMQLNSMIMWSKNGDDYLVMLTNSGITVVEMENGIPQFDLSSFGDSDFSYSIDSLTEIAVLNTGSGNLDVMLFSGQNAWTTSISGPSMTPPVYLESISDLLSNNAADVNTALHMDVDGRGPLLLIGTNGGLIAWNTTDGSDSVGEPWWVFNRENAENYVQKADLLNISKSAIVNVLELAGPKDSAGNYELITGAWIGTAGGLHLIDIEEIISMPLSAFDSERMWKEENWLSGSNDVHSVYTSNNNLVIVGSRDGTWVLEGGYQGVTGLSDNQTYLPGLVTSMATIESSSAVYLFAGISPGKYMNIMPINPQSSDSDLDGMPD
;
A
#
# COMPACT_ATOMS: atom_id res chain seq x y z
N MET A 1 86.35 26.09 -35.56
CA MET A 1 85.52 26.57 -34.42
C MET A 1 84.33 27.46 -34.81
N ARG A 2 84.22 28.01 -36.04
CA ARG A 2 83.10 28.91 -36.43
C ARG A 2 81.79 28.26 -36.91
N ARG A 3 81.71 26.94 -37.09
CA ARG A 3 80.47 26.24 -37.53
C ARG A 3 79.66 25.58 -36.41
N LYS A 4 80.30 25.22 -35.28
CA LYS A 4 79.61 24.58 -34.14
C LYS A 4 78.90 25.58 -33.23
N GLN A 5 79.36 26.83 -33.17
CA GLN A 5 78.70 27.89 -32.41
C GLN A 5 77.42 28.40 -33.10
N THR A 6 77.36 28.40 -34.43
CA THR A 6 76.18 28.85 -35.18
C THR A 6 75.03 27.85 -35.12
N ALA A 7 75.33 26.55 -35.10
CA ALA A 7 74.32 25.50 -34.95
C ALA A 7 73.67 25.58 -33.56
N LEU A 8 74.47 25.69 -32.50
CA LEU A 8 73.98 25.80 -31.12
C LEU A 8 73.14 27.07 -30.91
N LEU A 9 73.54 28.20 -31.50
CA LEU A 9 72.78 29.45 -31.42
C LEU A 9 71.43 29.35 -32.14
N MET A 10 71.38 28.66 -33.28
CA MET A 10 70.13 28.37 -34.00
C MET A 10 69.23 27.39 -33.25
N THR A 11 69.78 26.35 -32.62
CA THR A 11 68.98 25.40 -31.83
C THR A 11 68.39 26.05 -30.58
N VAL A 12 69.17 26.91 -29.91
CA VAL A 12 68.67 27.69 -28.76
C VAL A 12 67.61 28.70 -29.20
N LEU A 13 67.76 29.35 -30.35
CA LEU A 13 66.73 30.24 -30.91
C LEU A 13 65.44 29.48 -31.24
N ILE A 14 65.54 28.31 -31.88
CA ILE A 14 64.37 27.51 -32.26
C ILE A 14 63.66 26.93 -31.02
N LEU A 15 64.40 26.42 -30.03
CA LEU A 15 63.84 25.96 -28.76
C LEU A 15 63.24 27.10 -27.95
N SER A 16 63.84 28.30 -27.98
CA SER A 16 63.26 29.49 -27.35
C SER A 16 61.98 29.95 -28.06
N SER A 17 61.90 29.88 -29.39
CA SER A 17 60.68 30.22 -30.12
C SER A 17 59.55 29.20 -29.91
N LEU A 18 59.88 27.91 -29.77
CA LEU A 18 58.89 26.87 -29.44
C LEU A 18 58.37 27.03 -27.99
N ALA A 19 59.23 27.42 -27.05
CA ALA A 19 58.81 27.73 -25.68
C ALA A 19 57.93 28.99 -25.58
N PHE A 20 58.10 29.97 -26.48
CA PHE A 20 57.25 31.17 -26.54
C PHE A 20 55.91 30.96 -27.25
N VAL A 21 55.81 30.04 -28.21
CA VAL A 21 54.55 29.73 -28.91
C VAL A 21 53.68 28.76 -28.10
N SER A 22 54.27 27.92 -27.25
CA SER A 22 53.54 26.96 -26.40
C SER A 22 52.89 27.58 -25.16
N GLN A 23 53.09 28.87 -24.87
CA GLN A 23 52.54 29.53 -23.68
C GLN A 23 51.57 30.69 -23.97
N THR A 24 51.25 30.95 -25.24
CA THR A 24 50.21 31.91 -25.59
C THR A 24 48.91 31.18 -25.86
N ARG A 25 48.08 31.00 -24.82
CA ARG A 25 46.63 30.84 -25.03
C ARG A 25 46.10 32.05 -25.83
N PRO A 26 45.02 31.92 -26.62
CA PRO A 26 44.35 33.08 -27.17
C PRO A 26 43.98 34.00 -26.00
N GLN A 27 44.63 35.16 -25.90
CA GLN A 27 44.25 36.14 -24.89
C GLN A 27 43.10 36.96 -25.47
N ALA A 28 41.92 36.77 -24.90
CA ALA A 28 40.81 37.69 -25.08
C ALA A 28 41.27 39.12 -24.70
N PRO A 29 40.81 40.17 -25.41
CA PRO A 29 41.11 41.54 -25.02
C PRO A 29 40.49 41.83 -23.66
N VAL A 30 41.33 41.97 -22.62
CA VAL A 30 40.91 42.44 -21.30
C VAL A 30 40.87 43.97 -21.27
N GLU A 31 39.82 44.52 -20.68
CA GLU A 31 39.57 45.96 -20.56
C GLU A 31 40.67 46.69 -19.78
N ASN A 32 41.35 45.98 -18.87
CA ASN A 32 42.47 46.50 -18.07
C ASN A 32 43.49 45.38 -17.75
N THR A 33 44.76 45.76 -17.60
CA THR A 33 45.88 44.84 -17.31
C THR A 33 46.15 44.69 -15.80
N ASN A 34 45.38 45.36 -14.95
CA ASN A 34 45.50 45.34 -13.49
C ASN A 34 44.37 44.48 -12.87
N PRO A 35 44.67 43.31 -12.28
CA PRO A 35 43.65 42.34 -11.83
C PRO A 35 42.67 42.87 -10.77
N GLY A 36 43.08 43.86 -9.97
CA GLY A 36 42.23 44.45 -8.93
C GLY A 36 41.26 45.54 -9.42
N GLU A 37 41.37 45.95 -10.69
CA GLU A 37 40.52 46.99 -11.31
C GLU A 37 39.73 46.46 -12.52
N ALA A 38 39.93 45.19 -12.89
CA ALA A 38 39.11 44.53 -13.90
C ALA A 38 37.74 44.23 -13.28
N ALA A 39 36.66 44.74 -13.90
CA ALA A 39 35.34 44.18 -13.65
C ALA A 39 35.43 42.72 -14.11
N GLY A 40 35.30 41.77 -13.18
CA GLY A 40 35.35 40.34 -13.47
C GLY A 40 34.13 39.89 -14.29
N GLY A 41 34.06 40.30 -15.55
CA GLY A 41 33.15 39.73 -16.54
C GLY A 41 33.68 38.37 -16.98
N GLY A 42 32.78 37.42 -17.20
CA GLY A 42 33.11 36.12 -17.78
C GLY A 42 33.82 36.25 -19.13
N PRO A 43 34.51 35.19 -19.60
CA PRO A 43 35.16 35.20 -20.91
C PRO A 43 34.18 35.62 -22.02
N PRO A 44 34.65 36.30 -23.09
CA PRO A 44 33.76 36.69 -24.18
C PRO A 44 33.12 35.43 -24.77
N VAL A 45 31.79 35.46 -24.85
CA VAL A 45 30.96 34.46 -25.53
C VAL A 45 31.15 34.69 -27.03
N THR A 46 32.20 34.10 -27.59
CA THR A 46 32.34 34.00 -29.05
C THR A 46 31.57 32.77 -29.50
N ASP A 47 30.87 32.94 -30.61
CA ASP A 47 30.08 31.93 -31.32
C ASP A 47 30.47 32.15 -32.79
N GLU A 48 31.51 31.42 -33.23
CA GLU A 48 32.20 31.63 -34.51
C GLU A 48 31.35 31.17 -35.70
N ASP A 49 30.54 30.13 -35.53
CA ASP A 49 29.71 29.53 -36.57
C ASP A 49 28.23 29.95 -36.53
N GLY A 50 27.81 30.64 -35.47
CA GLY A 50 26.53 31.33 -35.37
C GLY A 50 25.37 30.42 -34.97
N ASP A 51 25.65 29.33 -34.27
CA ASP A 51 24.70 28.28 -33.91
C ASP A 51 24.05 28.49 -32.53
N ARG A 52 24.46 29.56 -31.84
CA ARG A 52 24.03 30.02 -30.51
C ARG A 52 24.63 29.26 -29.33
N ILE A 53 25.41 28.21 -29.56
CA ILE A 53 26.24 27.61 -28.53
C ILE A 53 27.57 28.38 -28.50
N PRO A 54 28.11 28.72 -27.31
CA PRO A 54 29.40 29.40 -27.26
C PRO A 54 30.56 28.47 -27.61
N ASP A 55 31.55 28.99 -28.35
CA ASP A 55 32.78 28.25 -28.71
C ASP A 55 33.49 27.66 -27.49
N PHE A 56 33.35 28.28 -26.32
CA PHE A 56 33.93 27.76 -25.08
C PHE A 56 33.24 26.47 -24.62
N HIS A 57 31.93 26.40 -24.73
CA HIS A 57 31.17 25.19 -24.37
C HIS A 57 31.55 24.06 -25.34
N GLU A 58 31.56 24.34 -26.63
CA GLU A 58 31.88 23.34 -27.65
C GLU A 58 33.36 22.94 -27.63
N ALA A 59 34.30 23.87 -27.77
CA ALA A 59 35.71 23.51 -27.96
C ALA A 59 36.46 23.21 -26.65
N VAL A 60 35.99 23.70 -25.50
CA VAL A 60 36.71 23.57 -24.21
C VAL A 60 36.05 22.61 -23.24
N LEU A 61 34.71 22.53 -23.20
CA LEU A 61 34.01 21.62 -22.29
C LEU A 61 33.67 20.29 -22.97
N PHE A 62 33.09 20.31 -24.18
CA PHE A 62 32.50 19.13 -24.82
C PHE A 62 33.08 18.80 -26.20
N GLY A 63 34.28 19.28 -26.52
CA GLY A 63 34.89 19.13 -27.85
C GLY A 63 35.77 17.90 -28.01
N GLU A 64 36.00 17.16 -26.92
CA GLU A 64 36.68 15.87 -26.95
C GLU A 64 35.65 14.75 -27.08
N ASP A 65 35.96 13.75 -27.91
CA ASP A 65 35.10 12.59 -28.06
C ASP A 65 35.18 11.67 -26.83
N ILE A 66 34.05 11.06 -26.50
CA ILE A 66 33.99 9.98 -25.52
C ILE A 66 34.17 8.66 -26.25
N ILE A 67 35.07 7.83 -25.74
CA ILE A 67 35.33 6.49 -26.28
C ILE A 67 34.81 5.47 -25.27
N LEU A 68 33.75 4.76 -25.64
CA LEU A 68 33.17 3.68 -24.86
C LEU A 68 33.71 2.35 -25.38
N ASP A 69 34.34 1.58 -24.49
CA ASP A 69 34.83 0.22 -24.78
C ASP A 69 33.92 -0.78 -24.08
N THR A 70 32.98 -1.35 -24.83
CA THR A 70 32.02 -2.35 -24.34
C THR A 70 32.61 -3.76 -24.33
N GLY A 71 33.90 -3.91 -24.67
CA GLY A 71 34.61 -5.17 -24.79
C GLY A 71 34.32 -5.94 -26.09
N SER A 72 33.16 -5.72 -26.71
CA SER A 72 32.78 -6.24 -28.03
C SER A 72 33.05 -5.22 -29.15
N GLU A 73 32.84 -3.93 -28.87
CA GLU A 73 33.00 -2.82 -29.81
C GLU A 73 33.62 -1.59 -29.11
N ILE A 74 34.29 -0.75 -29.91
CA ILE A 74 34.77 0.56 -29.46
C ILE A 74 33.89 1.61 -30.13
N LEU A 75 33.01 2.23 -29.36
CA LEU A 75 32.13 3.29 -29.80
C LEU A 75 32.78 4.65 -29.53
N ARG A 76 32.48 5.61 -30.39
CA ARG A 76 32.99 6.97 -30.29
C ARG A 76 31.84 7.95 -30.42
N ILE A 77 31.47 8.55 -29.30
CA ILE A 77 30.50 9.65 -29.25
C ILE A 77 31.27 10.93 -29.55
N SER A 78 30.86 11.63 -30.60
CA SER A 78 31.60 12.79 -31.09
C SER A 78 31.39 14.00 -30.18
N GLY A 79 32.45 14.74 -29.88
CA GLY A 79 32.31 16.04 -29.24
C GLY A 79 31.72 17.10 -30.18
N LEU A 80 31.36 18.26 -29.62
CA LEU A 80 30.92 19.44 -30.38
C LEU A 80 32.10 20.15 -31.07
N ASP A 81 31.86 20.81 -32.20
CA ASP A 81 32.86 21.53 -33.00
C ASP A 81 32.43 22.98 -33.22
N SER A 82 33.13 23.90 -32.55
CA SER A 82 32.92 25.37 -32.57
C SER A 82 33.12 26.06 -33.94
N LYS A 83 33.10 25.31 -35.03
CA LYS A 83 33.21 25.78 -36.42
C LYS A 83 32.11 25.18 -37.29
N ASN A 84 31.29 24.29 -36.74
CA ASN A 84 30.30 23.51 -37.42
C ASN A 84 28.92 23.79 -36.86
N GLY A 85 28.37 24.98 -37.12
CA GLY A 85 27.09 25.42 -36.55
C GLY A 85 25.80 24.70 -36.99
N THR A 86 25.90 23.43 -37.38
CA THR A 86 24.79 22.48 -37.52
C THR A 86 24.78 21.43 -36.39
N ASP A 87 25.84 21.34 -35.58
CA ASP A 87 25.92 20.40 -34.45
C ASP A 87 25.12 20.87 -33.21
N ASN A 88 24.67 22.12 -33.15
CA ASN A 88 23.61 22.50 -32.20
C ASN A 88 22.33 21.64 -32.29
N MET A 89 22.05 21.05 -33.47
CA MET A 89 20.92 20.13 -33.69
C MET A 89 21.35 18.66 -33.69
N SER A 90 22.62 18.35 -33.38
CA SER A 90 23.04 16.97 -33.23
C SER A 90 22.60 16.42 -31.88
N ASP A 91 22.34 15.12 -31.89
CA ASP A 91 22.13 14.26 -30.74
C ASP A 91 23.14 13.12 -30.95
N HIS A 92 24.31 13.23 -30.33
CA HIS A 92 25.45 12.35 -30.63
C HIS A 92 25.46 11.08 -29.77
N ASP A 93 24.82 11.15 -28.62
CA ASP A 93 24.58 10.14 -27.60
C ASP A 93 23.23 9.43 -27.77
N ASN A 94 22.36 9.92 -28.66
CA ASN A 94 21.07 9.33 -29.05
C ASN A 94 20.05 9.27 -27.92
N ASP A 95 20.11 10.20 -26.98
CA ASP A 95 19.20 10.32 -25.85
C ASP A 95 17.92 11.11 -26.20
N GLY A 96 17.82 11.63 -27.43
CA GLY A 96 16.69 12.42 -27.91
C GLY A 96 16.83 13.91 -27.67
N ALA A 97 17.74 14.35 -26.81
CA ALA A 97 18.03 15.76 -26.58
C ALA A 97 19.02 16.26 -27.64
N SER A 98 18.71 17.40 -28.26
CA SER A 98 19.72 18.06 -29.11
C SER A 98 20.74 18.79 -28.24
N ALA A 99 21.98 18.92 -28.69
CA ALA A 99 23.02 19.66 -27.98
C ALA A 99 22.61 21.09 -27.57
N LEU A 100 21.78 21.78 -28.37
CA LEU A 100 21.23 23.09 -28.02
C LEU A 100 20.22 23.04 -26.87
N LEU A 101 19.41 21.99 -26.81
CA LEU A 101 18.43 21.76 -25.75
C LEU A 101 19.15 21.53 -24.43
N GLU A 102 20.15 20.64 -24.43
CA GLU A 102 20.98 20.33 -23.27
C GLU A 102 21.76 21.54 -22.77
N TYR A 103 22.36 22.31 -23.69
CA TYR A 103 23.03 23.57 -23.34
C TYR A 103 22.09 24.58 -22.65
N CYS A 104 20.82 24.57 -23.06
CA CYS A 104 19.80 25.49 -22.58
C CYS A 104 19.04 24.99 -21.35
N TRP A 105 19.10 23.71 -21.03
CA TRP A 105 18.44 23.13 -19.87
C TRP A 105 18.86 23.84 -18.56
N PRO A 106 17.92 24.12 -17.64
CA PRO A 106 16.47 23.85 -17.66
C PRO A 106 15.62 24.99 -18.27
N TYR A 107 16.21 25.94 -18.98
CA TYR A 107 15.49 27.08 -19.57
C TYR A 107 14.88 26.74 -20.93
N THR A 108 13.73 27.33 -21.24
CA THR A 108 13.17 27.25 -22.59
C THR A 108 14.12 27.90 -23.61
N LEU A 109 14.16 27.36 -24.83
CA LEU A 109 15.08 27.84 -25.89
C LEU A 109 14.97 29.35 -26.18
N ASP A 110 13.79 29.94 -26.00
CA ASP A 110 13.55 31.37 -26.19
C ASP A 110 14.07 32.24 -25.03
N LYS A 111 14.21 31.67 -23.83
CA LYS A 111 14.63 32.38 -22.60
C LYS A 111 16.04 32.09 -22.15
N CYS A 112 16.59 30.96 -22.58
CA CYS A 112 17.98 30.53 -22.36
C CYS A 112 19.01 31.64 -22.63
N PHE A 113 18.77 32.49 -23.64
CA PHE A 113 19.70 33.54 -24.03
C PHE A 113 19.39 34.93 -23.44
N THR A 114 18.24 35.12 -22.79
CA THR A 114 17.82 36.43 -22.26
C THR A 114 17.76 36.48 -20.75
N ASP A 115 17.29 35.40 -20.13
CA ASP A 115 16.90 35.37 -18.72
C ASP A 115 17.87 34.53 -17.88
N ARG A 116 18.78 33.77 -18.52
CA ARG A 116 19.81 32.96 -17.87
C ARG A 116 20.83 33.83 -17.14
N ILE A 117 21.06 33.53 -15.86
CA ILE A 117 21.83 34.37 -14.94
C ILE A 117 23.30 33.90 -14.79
N ALA A 118 23.64 32.68 -15.25
CA ALA A 118 24.99 32.12 -15.14
C ALA A 118 25.43 31.32 -16.39
N LEU A 119 26.73 31.38 -16.70
CA LEU A 119 27.43 30.48 -17.65
C LEU A 119 27.90 29.24 -16.88
N THR A 120 27.47 28.05 -17.28
CA THR A 120 27.65 26.75 -16.60
C THR A 120 28.92 26.01 -17.07
N GLY A 121 29.40 25.05 -16.27
CA GLY A 121 30.56 24.19 -16.58
C GLY A 121 31.45 23.78 -15.39
N LYS A 122 30.90 23.67 -14.17
CA LYS A 122 31.67 23.29 -12.95
C LYS A 122 31.08 22.03 -12.30
N PRO A 123 31.69 20.83 -12.42
CA PRO A 123 31.21 19.55 -11.87
C PRO A 123 30.52 19.71 -10.50
N GLY A 124 29.50 18.91 -10.16
CA GLY A 124 28.74 19.08 -8.91
C GLY A 124 29.59 19.24 -7.63
N GLU A 125 30.76 18.59 -7.58
CA GLU A 125 31.76 18.77 -6.51
C GLU A 125 32.34 20.20 -6.36
N LEU A 126 32.18 21.03 -7.40
CA LEU A 126 32.70 22.38 -7.57
C LEU A 126 31.59 23.43 -7.69
N SER A 127 30.31 23.01 -7.70
CA SER A 127 29.15 23.90 -7.62
C SER A 127 28.92 24.35 -6.17
N GLU A 128 28.28 25.50 -5.96
CA GLU A 128 27.96 25.96 -4.59
C GLU A 128 26.79 25.16 -3.99
N SER A 129 25.97 24.51 -4.83
CA SER A 129 24.85 23.64 -4.45
C SER A 129 25.27 22.22 -4.09
N GLY A 130 26.40 21.72 -4.63
CA GLY A 130 26.83 20.33 -4.48
C GLY A 130 26.20 19.37 -5.49
N ILE A 131 25.32 19.86 -6.37
CA ILE A 131 24.62 19.11 -7.42
C ILE A 131 25.16 19.56 -8.79
N ARG A 132 25.11 18.70 -9.80
CA ARG A 132 25.48 19.04 -11.18
C ARG A 132 24.52 20.13 -11.70
N GLU A 133 25.04 21.09 -12.49
CA GLU A 133 24.23 22.24 -12.95
C GLU A 133 24.04 22.27 -14.49
N TRP A 134 24.40 21.22 -15.22
CA TRP A 134 24.24 21.12 -16.69
C TRP A 134 24.34 19.67 -17.20
N LEU A 135 23.71 19.43 -18.35
CA LEU A 135 23.74 18.18 -19.13
C LEU A 135 25.00 18.09 -20.01
N ASP A 136 25.53 16.88 -20.23
CA ASP A 136 26.68 16.62 -21.10
C ASP A 136 26.20 16.04 -22.44
N PRO A 137 26.30 16.77 -23.57
CA PRO A 137 25.80 16.38 -24.90
C PRO A 137 26.54 15.22 -25.59
N ARG A 138 27.18 14.39 -24.79
CA ARG A 138 27.94 13.21 -25.18
C ARG A 138 27.64 12.03 -24.25
N VAL A 139 26.78 12.22 -23.25
CA VAL A 139 26.45 11.25 -22.21
C VAL A 139 24.93 11.21 -22.14
N ALA A 140 24.35 10.09 -22.58
CA ALA A 140 22.91 9.95 -22.70
C ALA A 140 22.16 9.99 -21.36
N ASP A 141 22.83 9.65 -20.26
CA ASP A 141 22.31 9.64 -18.88
C ASP A 141 23.35 10.38 -18.00
N THR A 142 23.09 11.66 -17.78
CA THR A 142 24.07 12.61 -17.23
C THR A 142 24.35 12.37 -15.74
N ASP A 143 23.35 11.95 -14.99
CA ASP A 143 23.43 11.75 -13.53
C ASP A 143 23.57 10.28 -13.11
N GLY A 144 23.35 9.35 -14.05
CA GLY A 144 23.72 7.94 -13.97
C GLY A 144 22.68 7.08 -13.26
N ASP A 145 21.41 7.44 -13.39
CA ASP A 145 20.28 6.82 -12.70
C ASP A 145 19.55 5.76 -13.59
N GLY A 146 19.93 5.65 -14.87
CA GLY A 146 19.36 4.70 -15.83
C GLY A 146 18.29 5.29 -16.74
N LEU A 147 17.82 6.51 -16.47
CA LEU A 147 16.92 7.27 -17.32
C LEU A 147 17.74 8.18 -18.25
N PRO A 148 17.46 8.20 -19.57
CA PRO A 148 18.20 9.11 -20.46
C PRO A 148 17.71 10.56 -20.34
N ASP A 149 18.61 11.53 -20.48
CA ASP A 149 18.29 12.95 -20.24
C ASP A 149 17.11 13.40 -21.12
N GLY A 150 17.09 13.03 -22.39
CA GLY A 150 15.98 13.36 -23.28
C GLY A 150 14.64 12.69 -22.93
N TYR A 151 14.63 11.51 -22.29
CA TYR A 151 13.41 10.91 -21.74
C TYR A 151 12.88 11.73 -20.57
N GLU A 152 13.74 12.08 -19.62
CA GLU A 152 13.35 12.85 -18.44
C GLU A 152 12.91 14.27 -18.80
N ILE A 153 13.61 14.92 -19.74
CA ILE A 153 13.18 16.20 -20.32
C ILE A 153 11.78 16.06 -20.91
N TYR A 154 11.50 14.99 -21.67
CA TYR A 154 10.18 14.75 -22.23
C TYR A 154 9.12 14.61 -21.13
N MET A 155 9.38 13.79 -20.11
CA MET A 155 8.45 13.55 -18.99
C MET A 155 8.18 14.82 -18.17
N CYS A 156 9.23 15.58 -17.85
CA CYS A 156 9.13 16.85 -17.14
C CYS A 156 8.37 17.92 -17.95
N THR A 157 8.47 17.93 -19.28
CA THR A 157 7.88 18.99 -20.12
C THR A 157 6.53 18.61 -20.71
N GLU A 158 6.49 17.66 -21.65
CA GLU A 158 5.27 17.24 -22.35
C GLU A 158 4.51 16.15 -21.61
N GLY A 159 5.20 15.33 -20.80
CA GLY A 159 4.58 14.39 -19.86
C GLY A 159 3.78 15.09 -18.75
N GLY A 160 4.02 16.40 -18.55
CA GLY A 160 3.25 17.23 -17.63
C GLY A 160 3.67 17.08 -16.17
N LEU A 161 4.84 16.50 -15.90
CA LEU A 161 5.40 16.26 -14.57
C LEU A 161 6.34 17.37 -14.08
N GLY A 162 6.32 18.51 -14.77
CA GLY A 162 7.09 19.69 -14.40
C GLY A 162 6.32 20.98 -14.67
N TYR A 163 6.87 22.10 -14.20
CA TYR A 163 6.28 23.42 -14.47
C TYR A 163 7.36 24.49 -14.65
N LEU A 164 7.00 25.55 -15.39
CA LEU A 164 7.87 26.72 -15.55
C LEU A 164 7.78 27.63 -14.32
N ASN A 165 8.92 27.87 -13.69
CA ASN A 165 9.04 28.80 -12.58
C ASN A 165 9.01 30.27 -13.05
N THR A 166 9.06 31.22 -12.11
CA THR A 166 9.02 32.67 -12.41
C THR A 166 10.17 33.19 -13.28
N THR A 167 11.25 32.43 -13.41
CA THR A 167 12.40 32.72 -14.27
C THR A 167 12.36 32.00 -15.61
N SER A 168 11.24 31.33 -15.94
CA SER A 168 11.07 30.54 -17.16
C SER A 168 12.08 29.39 -17.28
N ALA A 169 12.55 28.87 -16.15
CA ALA A 169 13.22 27.58 -16.05
C ALA A 169 12.19 26.53 -15.66
N TRP A 170 12.30 25.34 -16.22
CA TRP A 170 11.58 24.16 -15.78
C TRP A 170 12.02 23.80 -14.36
N THR A 171 11.04 23.36 -13.60
CA THR A 171 11.23 22.71 -12.31
C THR A 171 10.55 21.37 -12.47
N CYS A 172 11.37 20.33 -12.59
CA CYS A 172 10.92 18.96 -12.67
C CYS A 172 10.57 18.48 -11.27
N LEU A 173 9.51 17.70 -11.17
CA LEU A 173 9.08 17.14 -9.90
C LEU A 173 9.76 15.80 -9.65
N TRP A 174 9.71 14.91 -10.65
CA TRP A 174 10.02 13.48 -10.51
C TRP A 174 10.92 12.87 -11.60
N PHE A 175 11.29 13.68 -12.60
CA PHE A 175 12.19 13.28 -13.69
C PHE A 175 13.12 14.46 -13.96
N ASP A 176 14.27 14.48 -13.29
CA ASP A 176 15.23 15.57 -13.41
C ASP A 176 16.60 15.01 -13.81
N PRO A 177 17.09 15.29 -15.05
CA PRO A 177 18.32 14.71 -15.60
C PRO A 177 19.63 15.17 -14.93
N LEU A 178 19.51 15.75 -13.74
CA LEU A 178 20.58 16.25 -12.90
C LEU A 178 20.47 15.74 -11.45
N ASP A 179 19.43 14.98 -11.09
CA ASP A 179 19.16 14.47 -9.75
C ASP A 179 18.85 12.96 -9.76
N PRO A 180 19.85 12.10 -9.49
CA PRO A 180 19.76 10.64 -9.71
C PRO A 180 18.92 9.88 -8.66
N SER A 181 18.02 10.58 -7.96
CA SER A 181 17.17 9.99 -6.92
C SER A 181 15.86 9.44 -7.47
N ASP A 182 15.43 9.92 -8.63
CA ASP A 182 14.26 9.49 -9.40
C ASP A 182 14.35 8.06 -9.94
N MET A 183 15.54 7.49 -10.10
CA MET A 183 15.72 6.04 -10.32
C MET A 183 14.94 5.15 -9.32
N TRP A 184 14.80 5.59 -8.06
CA TRP A 184 14.11 4.82 -7.00
C TRP A 184 12.72 5.34 -6.69
N GLU A 185 12.28 6.38 -7.39
CA GLU A 185 10.92 6.86 -7.25
C GLU A 185 9.97 5.95 -8.02
N ASP A 186 8.75 5.87 -7.50
CA ASP A 186 7.65 5.09 -8.05
C ASP A 186 6.42 6.00 -7.98
N ILE A 187 6.20 6.70 -9.09
CA ILE A 187 5.35 7.89 -9.09
C ILE A 187 3.95 7.62 -9.56
N ASP A 188 3.57 6.36 -9.77
CA ASP A 188 2.32 5.98 -10.39
C ASP A 188 1.12 6.78 -9.92
N ARG A 189 0.23 7.02 -10.87
CA ARG A 189 -0.98 7.77 -10.63
C ARG A 189 -1.91 7.00 -9.70
N CYS A 190 -2.21 7.63 -8.57
CA CYS A 190 -3.24 7.21 -7.65
C CYS A 190 -4.65 7.27 -8.25
N VAL A 191 -5.58 6.51 -7.67
CA VAL A 191 -7.02 6.52 -8.05
C VAL A 191 -7.67 7.92 -7.94
N ASP A 192 -7.13 8.80 -7.08
CA ASP A 192 -7.59 10.19 -6.92
C ASP A 192 -6.90 11.19 -7.88
N PHE A 193 -6.13 10.69 -8.85
CA PHE A 193 -5.32 11.43 -9.82
C PHE A 193 -4.12 12.18 -9.23
N THR A 194 -3.72 11.89 -8.00
CA THR A 194 -2.40 12.29 -7.47
C THR A 194 -1.32 11.30 -7.93
N PHE A 195 -0.05 11.58 -7.60
CA PHE A 195 1.11 10.75 -7.99
C PHE A 195 1.81 10.23 -6.73
N GLY A 196 2.52 9.10 -6.87
CA GLY A 196 3.30 8.49 -5.79
C GLY A 196 2.55 7.41 -5.01
N CYS A 197 1.55 6.76 -5.62
CA CYS A 197 0.94 5.57 -5.02
C CYS A 197 1.76 4.31 -5.27
N GLY A 198 2.48 4.30 -6.39
CA GLY A 198 3.18 3.14 -6.89
C GLY A 198 2.31 1.98 -7.31
N ASP A 199 2.92 1.06 -8.03
CA ASP A 199 2.32 -0.21 -8.45
C ASP A 199 3.11 -1.45 -7.98
N GLY A 200 4.22 -1.21 -7.27
CA GLY A 200 4.88 -2.23 -6.47
C GLY A 200 3.91 -2.93 -5.52
N PHE A 201 4.20 -4.19 -5.19
CA PHE A 201 3.31 -5.00 -4.36
C PHE A 201 4.05 -5.79 -3.28
N ASP A 202 3.36 -6.03 -2.18
CA ASP A 202 3.84 -6.73 -0.99
C ASP A 202 3.98 -8.24 -1.27
N VAL A 203 5.14 -8.63 -1.82
CA VAL A 203 5.47 -10.00 -2.25
C VAL A 203 5.48 -10.94 -1.05
N ASP A 204 6.10 -10.51 0.06
CA ASP A 204 6.22 -11.33 1.27
C ASP A 204 4.98 -11.24 2.19
N ARG A 205 4.00 -10.41 1.81
CA ARG A 205 2.69 -10.24 2.47
C ARG A 205 2.82 -9.78 3.92
N ASN A 206 3.88 -9.04 4.24
CA ASN A 206 4.10 -8.48 5.57
C ASN A 206 3.30 -7.18 5.79
N GLY A 207 2.73 -6.59 4.74
CA GLY A 207 1.92 -5.38 4.72
C GLY A 207 2.71 -4.07 4.63
N VAL A 208 3.98 -4.15 4.23
CA VAL A 208 4.88 -3.03 3.98
C VAL A 208 5.61 -3.33 2.67
N ILE A 209 5.45 -2.45 1.68
CA ILE A 209 6.23 -2.51 0.44
C ILE A 209 7.61 -1.93 0.74
N ASP A 210 8.65 -2.76 0.63
CA ASP A 210 10.03 -2.32 0.79
C ASP A 210 10.73 -1.97 -0.53
N ALA A 211 11.96 -1.46 -0.46
CA ALA A 211 12.71 -1.03 -1.66
C ALA A 211 13.04 -2.16 -2.66
N THR A 212 12.78 -3.44 -2.31
CA THR A 212 12.92 -4.58 -3.22
C THR A 212 11.59 -5.04 -3.82
N GLU A 213 10.49 -4.43 -3.39
CA GLU A 213 9.11 -4.71 -3.82
C GLU A 213 8.49 -3.55 -4.62
N ILE A 214 9.18 -2.41 -4.66
CA ILE A 214 8.85 -1.28 -5.54
C ILE A 214 9.19 -1.67 -6.97
N TYR A 215 8.33 -1.30 -7.92
CA TYR A 215 8.64 -1.30 -9.34
C TYR A 215 8.90 0.15 -9.72
N SER A 216 10.16 0.49 -9.92
CA SER A 216 10.59 1.89 -10.00
C SER A 216 10.48 2.47 -11.41
N ASN A 217 10.43 3.80 -11.51
CA ASN A 217 10.39 4.51 -12.79
C ASN A 217 11.47 4.04 -13.79
N SER A 218 12.67 3.72 -13.29
CA SER A 218 13.79 3.24 -14.10
C SER A 218 13.59 1.81 -14.61
N GLU A 219 13.01 0.93 -13.79
CA GLU A 219 12.68 -0.45 -14.15
C GLU A 219 11.56 -0.50 -15.18
N GLU A 220 10.56 0.37 -15.01
CA GLU A 220 9.47 0.58 -15.96
C GLU A 220 9.95 1.06 -17.31
N TYR A 221 10.77 2.12 -17.31
CA TYR A 221 11.35 2.68 -18.53
C TYR A 221 12.11 1.62 -19.33
N ILE A 222 12.95 0.83 -18.66
CA ILE A 222 13.84 -0.14 -19.31
C ILE A 222 13.15 -1.48 -19.61
N PHE A 223 11.89 -1.65 -19.24
CA PHE A 223 11.18 -2.91 -19.41
C PHE A 223 11.23 -3.41 -20.87
N GLY A 224 11.51 -4.70 -21.04
CA GLY A 224 11.63 -5.36 -22.34
C GLY A 224 12.93 -5.06 -23.10
N ALA A 225 13.85 -4.24 -22.55
CA ALA A 225 15.15 -3.99 -23.16
C ALA A 225 16.05 -5.25 -23.17
N PRO A 226 16.91 -5.44 -24.18
CA PRO A 226 17.88 -6.53 -24.20
C PRO A 226 18.83 -6.50 -23.00
N GLU A 227 19.25 -7.66 -22.48
CA GLU A 227 20.21 -7.75 -21.35
C GLU A 227 21.55 -7.03 -21.59
N ASP A 228 21.93 -6.82 -22.85
CA ASP A 228 23.16 -6.11 -23.22
C ASP A 228 22.93 -4.63 -23.55
N TRP A 229 21.74 -4.10 -23.29
CA TRP A 229 21.39 -2.69 -23.47
C TRP A 229 22.26 -1.80 -22.59
N ILE A 230 22.80 -0.75 -23.19
CA ILE A 230 23.58 0.28 -22.50
C ILE A 230 23.09 1.61 -23.02
N THR A 231 22.49 2.42 -22.15
CA THR A 231 21.90 3.73 -22.50
C THR A 231 22.87 4.61 -23.28
N GLU A 232 24.13 4.71 -22.88
CA GLU A 232 25.13 5.54 -23.57
C GLU A 232 25.59 4.98 -24.93
N ARG A 233 25.25 3.73 -25.26
CA ARG A 233 25.52 3.12 -26.56
C ARG A 233 24.30 3.14 -27.45
N ASP A 234 23.17 2.71 -26.90
CA ASP A 234 21.98 2.35 -27.66
C ASP A 234 20.95 3.50 -27.71
N GLY A 235 21.13 4.52 -26.85
CA GLY A 235 20.29 5.71 -26.81
C GLY A 235 18.95 5.46 -26.13
N LEU A 236 17.88 6.01 -26.72
CA LEU A 236 16.52 5.87 -26.21
C LEU A 236 15.87 4.52 -26.48
N TRP A 237 15.25 3.97 -25.43
CA TRP A 237 14.36 2.82 -25.49
C TRP A 237 12.96 3.18 -26.05
N CYS A 238 12.92 3.51 -27.34
CA CYS A 238 11.69 3.81 -28.07
C CYS A 238 11.71 3.25 -29.50
N SER A 239 10.57 3.33 -30.19
CA SER A 239 10.39 2.98 -31.59
C SER A 239 9.75 4.14 -32.35
N GLY A 240 10.26 4.45 -33.54
CA GLY A 240 9.67 5.47 -34.43
C GLY A 240 10.11 6.91 -34.11
N GLU A 241 9.17 7.85 -34.15
CA GLU A 241 9.41 9.26 -33.84
C GLU A 241 8.64 9.68 -32.58
N ILE A 242 9.35 10.16 -31.56
CA ILE A 242 8.75 10.79 -30.38
C ILE A 242 8.68 12.30 -30.62
N ASN A 243 7.55 12.91 -30.24
CA ASN A 243 7.36 14.35 -30.42
C ASN A 243 8.39 15.15 -29.61
N LEU A 244 8.92 16.24 -30.19
CA LEU A 244 9.95 17.13 -29.64
C LEU A 244 11.36 16.55 -29.46
N LEU A 245 11.53 15.23 -29.51
CA LEU A 245 12.85 14.61 -29.49
C LEU A 245 13.50 14.60 -30.87
N THR A 246 14.82 14.46 -30.90
CA THR A 246 15.58 14.43 -32.16
C THR A 246 15.16 13.22 -33.00
N ILE A 247 15.01 13.45 -34.32
CA ILE A 247 14.59 12.37 -35.23
C ILE A 247 15.75 11.39 -35.40
N GLY A 248 15.47 10.12 -35.11
CA GLY A 248 16.44 9.02 -35.26
C GLY A 248 17.17 8.62 -33.98
N SER A 249 16.77 9.16 -32.82
CA SER A 249 17.31 8.80 -31.50
C SER A 249 16.78 7.46 -30.98
N CYS A 250 15.58 7.06 -31.40
CA CYS A 250 15.02 5.74 -31.06
C CYS A 250 15.81 4.60 -31.73
N GLN A 251 15.91 3.47 -31.02
CA GLN A 251 16.44 2.24 -31.62
C GLN A 251 15.59 1.75 -32.81
N THR A 252 16.19 0.89 -33.64
CA THR A 252 15.60 0.45 -34.93
C THR A 252 15.45 -1.07 -35.05
N THR A 253 15.75 -1.81 -33.99
CA THR A 253 15.75 -3.27 -33.96
C THR A 253 14.43 -3.88 -33.51
N VAL A 254 13.75 -3.19 -32.60
CA VAL A 254 12.48 -3.58 -31.98
C VAL A 254 11.43 -2.57 -32.44
N GLU A 255 10.26 -3.05 -32.82
CA GLU A 255 9.11 -2.20 -33.18
C GLU A 255 8.03 -2.43 -32.14
N ARG A 256 7.32 -1.37 -31.76
CA ARG A 256 6.14 -1.48 -30.89
C ARG A 256 4.99 -2.09 -31.66
N GLU A 257 4.18 -2.90 -31.00
CA GLU A 257 3.03 -3.59 -31.56
C GLU A 257 1.97 -2.63 -32.12
N THR A 258 1.92 -1.39 -31.62
CA THR A 258 0.95 -0.35 -32.01
C THR A 258 1.55 0.77 -32.87
N GLY A 259 2.85 0.73 -33.18
CA GLY A 259 3.54 1.71 -34.04
C GLY A 259 4.67 2.47 -33.34
N ASP A 260 4.55 3.79 -33.25
CA ASP A 260 5.58 4.66 -32.67
C ASP A 260 5.31 4.88 -31.17
N GLY A 261 6.37 5.01 -30.35
CA GLY A 261 6.27 5.29 -28.92
C GLY A 261 7.39 4.69 -28.08
N TRP A 262 7.27 4.88 -26.77
CA TRP A 262 8.11 4.21 -25.75
C TRP A 262 7.87 2.70 -25.78
N LEU A 263 8.92 1.93 -25.44
CA LEU A 263 8.90 0.47 -25.47
C LEU A 263 8.76 -0.19 -24.09
N GLY A 264 9.09 0.51 -23.00
CA GLY A 264 8.82 0.07 -21.62
C GLY A 264 7.34 0.23 -21.22
N SER A 265 7.03 -0.01 -19.94
CA SER A 265 5.77 0.43 -19.33
C SER A 265 5.78 1.96 -19.15
N ASP A 266 4.63 2.55 -18.79
CA ASP A 266 4.49 3.99 -18.60
C ASP A 266 4.60 4.33 -17.11
N PRO A 267 5.70 4.97 -16.64
CA PRO A 267 5.93 5.25 -15.21
C PRO A 267 4.96 6.17 -14.50
N THR A 268 3.86 6.51 -15.16
CA THR A 268 2.82 7.37 -14.64
C THR A 268 1.51 6.64 -14.44
N GLU A 269 1.41 5.39 -14.87
CA GLU A 269 0.18 4.60 -14.81
C GLU A 269 0.50 3.23 -14.23
N SER A 270 -0.17 2.88 -13.12
CA SER A 270 0.04 1.62 -12.41
C SER A 270 -0.35 0.35 -13.18
N ASP A 271 -0.88 0.52 -14.39
CA ASP A 271 -1.48 -0.51 -15.25
C ASP A 271 -1.40 0.03 -16.69
N SER A 272 -0.24 -0.19 -17.31
CA SER A 272 0.23 0.46 -18.53
C SER A 272 -0.20 -0.24 -19.81
N ASP A 273 -1.03 -1.29 -19.75
CA ASP A 273 -1.37 -2.05 -20.94
C ASP A 273 -1.89 -1.15 -22.05
N TYR A 274 -1.16 -1.08 -23.16
CA TYR A 274 -1.53 -0.20 -24.26
C TYR A 274 -2.03 -0.96 -25.48
N TYR A 275 -1.97 -2.29 -25.50
CA TYR A 275 -2.48 -3.10 -26.60
C TYR A 275 -3.10 -4.43 -26.15
N SER A 276 -3.91 -5.00 -27.04
CA SER A 276 -4.47 -6.35 -26.89
C SER A 276 -4.40 -7.11 -28.21
N TRP A 277 -4.32 -8.44 -28.15
CA TRP A 277 -4.34 -9.32 -29.30
C TRP A 277 -5.77 -9.64 -29.73
N SER A 278 -6.12 -9.20 -30.94
CA SER A 278 -7.30 -9.70 -31.65
C SER A 278 -6.86 -10.71 -32.72
N GLU A 279 -6.89 -11.99 -32.35
CA GLU A 279 -6.38 -13.12 -33.13
C GLU A 279 -4.87 -13.02 -33.45
N ILE A 280 -4.50 -12.26 -34.49
CA ILE A 280 -3.11 -12.09 -34.97
C ILE A 280 -2.78 -10.58 -35.13
N ILE A 281 -3.70 -9.69 -34.76
CA ILE A 281 -3.53 -8.25 -34.92
C ILE A 281 -3.52 -7.63 -33.53
N SER A 282 -2.47 -6.88 -33.22
CA SER A 282 -2.41 -5.99 -32.07
C SER A 282 -3.35 -4.80 -32.28
N VAL A 283 -4.19 -4.54 -31.29
CA VAL A 283 -5.14 -3.43 -31.28
C VAL A 283 -4.80 -2.56 -30.10
N GLY A 284 -4.46 -1.30 -30.37
CA GLY A 284 -4.22 -0.32 -29.31
C GLY A 284 -5.48 -0.07 -28.48
N LEU A 285 -5.29 0.04 -27.17
CA LEU A 285 -6.36 0.28 -26.21
C LEU A 285 -6.75 1.77 -26.19
N ALA A 286 -8.04 2.02 -25.95
CA ALA A 286 -8.56 3.38 -25.81
C ALA A 286 -8.43 3.91 -24.38
N ILE A 287 -8.43 2.99 -23.42
CA ILE A 287 -8.15 3.21 -22.00
C ILE A 287 -7.10 2.15 -21.70
N PRO A 288 -5.88 2.53 -21.31
CA PRO A 288 -4.87 1.58 -20.91
C PRO A 288 -5.33 0.72 -19.74
N GLY A 289 -4.73 -0.45 -19.66
CA GLY A 289 -4.84 -1.36 -18.54
C GLY A 289 -5.88 -2.47 -18.66
N ASP A 290 -5.61 -3.57 -17.96
CA ASP A 290 -6.49 -4.74 -17.86
C ASP A 290 -6.95 -5.07 -16.44
N GLY A 291 -6.41 -4.36 -15.45
CA GLY A 291 -6.73 -4.46 -14.04
C GLY A 291 -5.72 -5.24 -13.21
N ILE A 292 -4.60 -5.69 -13.80
CA ILE A 292 -3.41 -6.20 -13.11
C ILE A 292 -2.35 -5.08 -13.09
N PRO A 293 -1.68 -4.80 -11.96
CA PRO A 293 -0.61 -3.78 -11.92
C PRO A 293 0.68 -4.25 -12.59
N ASP A 294 1.41 -3.33 -13.22
CA ASP A 294 2.61 -3.67 -14.00
C ASP A 294 3.68 -4.36 -13.13
N GLY A 295 3.91 -3.85 -11.93
CA GLY A 295 4.85 -4.44 -10.96
C GLY A 295 4.53 -5.90 -10.64
N TRP A 296 3.24 -6.26 -10.57
CA TRP A 296 2.82 -7.65 -10.36
C TRP A 296 3.08 -8.52 -11.59
N GLU A 297 2.75 -8.01 -12.77
CA GLU A 297 2.96 -8.71 -14.04
C GLU A 297 4.44 -9.01 -14.27
N VAL A 298 5.30 -8.01 -14.09
CA VAL A 298 6.75 -8.13 -14.29
C VAL A 298 7.36 -9.15 -13.33
N HIS A 299 6.93 -9.15 -12.06
CA HIS A 299 7.40 -10.10 -11.07
C HIS A 299 7.13 -11.56 -11.47
N TYR A 300 5.95 -11.83 -12.04
CA TYR A 300 5.55 -13.17 -12.49
C TYR A 300 5.85 -13.45 -13.97
N GLY A 301 6.47 -12.50 -14.69
CA GLY A 301 6.91 -12.66 -16.08
C GLY A 301 5.80 -12.56 -17.12
N LEU A 302 4.72 -11.83 -16.81
CA LEU A 302 3.72 -11.35 -17.77
C LEU A 302 4.22 -10.08 -18.48
N ASP A 303 3.48 -9.60 -19.49
CA ASP A 303 3.88 -8.41 -20.27
C ASP A 303 2.95 -7.22 -19.92
N PRO A 304 3.41 -6.24 -19.09
CA PRO A 304 2.62 -5.09 -18.58
C PRO A 304 2.18 -4.06 -19.64
N ARG A 305 2.26 -4.47 -20.89
CA ARG A 305 1.93 -3.70 -22.08
C ARG A 305 0.77 -4.38 -22.82
N ASN A 306 0.49 -5.64 -22.52
CA ASN A 306 -0.37 -6.56 -23.23
C ASN A 306 -1.56 -7.05 -22.39
N ALA A 307 -2.65 -6.29 -22.43
CA ALA A 307 -3.94 -6.59 -21.78
C ALA A 307 -4.62 -7.93 -22.12
N SER A 308 -4.03 -8.74 -23.01
CA SER A 308 -4.59 -10.05 -23.39
C SER A 308 -4.09 -11.19 -22.55
N ASP A 309 -2.98 -11.03 -21.83
CA ASP A 309 -2.46 -12.07 -20.96
C ASP A 309 -3.21 -12.16 -19.62
N SER A 310 -3.85 -11.11 -19.12
CA SER A 310 -4.75 -11.21 -17.94
C SER A 310 -5.78 -12.33 -18.01
N ILE A 311 -6.34 -12.59 -19.20
CA ILE A 311 -7.37 -13.63 -19.40
C ILE A 311 -6.79 -14.98 -19.83
N LEU A 312 -5.48 -15.07 -19.98
CA LEU A 312 -4.81 -16.34 -20.21
C LEU A 312 -4.58 -17.04 -18.87
N ASP A 313 -4.57 -18.35 -18.96
CA ASP A 313 -4.17 -19.27 -17.90
C ASP A 313 -2.80 -19.81 -18.34
N SER A 314 -1.74 -19.23 -17.76
CA SER A 314 -0.38 -19.39 -18.26
C SER A 314 0.22 -20.74 -17.90
N ASP A 315 -0.22 -21.35 -16.79
CA ASP A 315 0.25 -22.64 -16.29
C ASP A 315 -0.74 -23.80 -16.52
N SER A 316 -1.91 -23.50 -17.06
CA SER A 316 -2.98 -24.44 -17.44
C SER A 316 -3.60 -25.19 -16.26
N ASP A 317 -3.81 -24.49 -15.15
CA ASP A 317 -4.48 -25.01 -13.98
C ASP A 317 -6.02 -24.78 -14.04
N GLY A 318 -6.69 -24.69 -12.90
CA GLY A 318 -8.16 -24.63 -12.84
C GLY A 318 -8.87 -25.99 -12.77
N TRP A 319 -10.22 -25.94 -12.76
CA TRP A 319 -11.06 -27.07 -12.37
C TRP A 319 -12.32 -27.22 -13.23
N ASP A 320 -12.44 -28.37 -13.90
CA ASP A 320 -13.63 -28.83 -14.62
C ASP A 320 -14.81 -29.04 -13.63
N LEU A 321 -15.59 -27.98 -13.45
CA LEU A 321 -16.64 -27.87 -12.44
C LEU A 321 -17.83 -28.75 -12.80
N ASP A 322 -18.20 -28.80 -14.08
CA ASP A 322 -19.36 -29.52 -14.56
C ASP A 322 -19.07 -30.99 -14.99
N ARG A 323 -17.78 -31.33 -15.06
CA ARG A 323 -17.23 -32.66 -15.37
C ARG A 323 -17.51 -33.12 -16.79
N ASP A 324 -17.59 -32.21 -17.74
CA ASP A 324 -17.78 -32.52 -19.15
C ASP A 324 -16.48 -32.90 -19.87
N GLY A 325 -15.33 -32.74 -19.19
CA GLY A 325 -14.00 -33.08 -19.65
C GLY A 325 -13.25 -31.96 -20.36
N TYR A 326 -13.75 -30.74 -20.31
CA TYR A 326 -13.10 -29.53 -20.80
C TYR A 326 -12.92 -28.53 -19.66
N ILE A 327 -11.91 -27.66 -19.79
CA ILE A 327 -11.77 -26.46 -18.97
C ILE A 327 -12.04 -25.31 -19.91
N ILE A 328 -13.12 -24.57 -19.67
CA ILE A 328 -13.52 -23.43 -20.50
C ILE A 328 -12.64 -22.22 -20.14
N PRO A 329 -11.91 -21.64 -21.11
CA PRO A 329 -11.08 -20.46 -20.86
C PRO A 329 -11.93 -19.20 -20.69
N ASP A 330 -11.33 -18.23 -20.02
CA ASP A 330 -11.90 -16.89 -19.92
C ASP A 330 -11.88 -16.13 -21.25
N THR A 331 -12.85 -15.24 -21.39
CA THR A 331 -13.05 -14.45 -22.62
C THR A 331 -12.91 -12.95 -22.38
N SER A 332 -13.05 -12.53 -21.12
CA SER A 332 -12.73 -11.19 -20.65
C SER A 332 -12.60 -11.22 -19.12
N VAL A 333 -11.94 -10.23 -18.54
CA VAL A 333 -11.86 -10.02 -17.08
C VAL A 333 -13.24 -9.96 -16.39
N ALA A 334 -14.30 -9.60 -17.13
CA ALA A 334 -15.66 -9.54 -16.62
C ALA A 334 -16.40 -10.90 -16.62
N THR A 335 -15.89 -11.90 -17.34
CA THR A 335 -16.49 -13.24 -17.43
C THR A 335 -15.70 -14.32 -16.70
N THR A 336 -14.60 -13.95 -16.04
CA THR A 336 -13.73 -14.81 -15.21
C THR A 336 -14.50 -15.73 -14.27
N SER A 337 -15.45 -15.15 -13.51
CA SER A 337 -16.34 -15.93 -12.63
C SER A 337 -17.21 -17.01 -13.29
N TRP A 338 -17.25 -17.09 -14.63
CA TRP A 338 -17.99 -18.09 -15.40
C TRP A 338 -17.09 -19.09 -16.13
N GLY A 339 -15.80 -18.80 -16.26
CA GLY A 339 -14.80 -19.73 -16.77
C GLY A 339 -14.53 -20.89 -15.81
N GLU A 340 -13.76 -21.86 -16.29
CA GLU A 340 -13.23 -22.96 -15.48
C GLU A 340 -11.70 -22.93 -15.42
N SER A 341 -11.06 -22.21 -16.35
CA SER A 341 -9.65 -21.83 -16.24
C SER A 341 -9.49 -20.88 -15.07
N PHE A 342 -8.35 -20.93 -14.41
CA PHE A 342 -7.98 -19.93 -13.41
C PHE A 342 -6.99 -18.99 -14.10
N SER A 343 -7.49 -17.83 -14.53
CA SER A 343 -6.69 -16.89 -15.34
C SER A 343 -5.76 -16.04 -14.48
N ASN A 344 -4.70 -15.49 -15.09
CA ASN A 344 -3.74 -14.58 -14.45
C ASN A 344 -4.45 -13.45 -13.66
N TYR A 345 -5.56 -12.93 -14.18
CA TYR A 345 -6.40 -11.94 -13.50
C TYR A 345 -7.07 -12.48 -12.24
N GLU A 346 -7.62 -13.70 -12.27
CA GLU A 346 -8.24 -14.29 -11.09
C GLU A 346 -7.21 -14.56 -9.99
N GLU A 347 -6.02 -14.98 -10.36
CA GLU A 347 -4.88 -15.16 -9.45
C GLU A 347 -4.47 -13.84 -8.78
N TYR A 348 -4.33 -12.77 -9.57
CA TYR A 348 -4.11 -11.43 -9.02
C TYR A 348 -5.26 -11.01 -8.09
N MET A 349 -6.51 -11.31 -8.44
CA MET A 349 -7.66 -10.99 -7.59
C MET A 349 -7.70 -11.79 -6.28
N ILE A 350 -7.08 -12.98 -6.22
CA ILE A 350 -6.82 -13.69 -4.96
C ILE A 350 -5.76 -12.95 -4.14
N HIS A 351 -4.67 -12.51 -4.76
CA HIS A 351 -3.65 -11.70 -4.09
C HIS A 351 -4.23 -10.40 -3.52
N TYR A 352 -4.98 -9.65 -4.33
CA TYR A 352 -5.58 -8.38 -3.91
C TYR A 352 -6.64 -8.57 -2.82
N ASP A 353 -7.48 -9.62 -2.90
CA ASP A 353 -8.55 -9.97 -1.95
C ASP A 353 -9.38 -8.76 -1.43
N GLY A 354 -9.71 -7.84 -2.34
CA GLY A 354 -10.47 -6.63 -1.99
C GLY A 354 -9.72 -5.66 -1.06
N GLY A 355 -8.40 -5.69 -1.05
CA GLY A 355 -7.49 -4.92 -0.18
C GLY A 355 -7.03 -5.67 1.07
N VAL A 356 -7.24 -6.99 1.17
CA VAL A 356 -6.79 -7.83 2.31
C VAL A 356 -5.72 -8.83 1.83
N SER A 357 -4.58 -8.31 1.39
CA SER A 357 -3.46 -9.10 0.85
C SER A 357 -2.50 -9.63 1.92
N VAL A 358 -2.49 -9.00 3.10
CA VAL A 358 -1.54 -9.29 4.20
C VAL A 358 -1.76 -10.68 4.80
N THR A 359 -0.66 -11.38 5.11
CA THR A 359 -0.71 -12.71 5.74
C THR A 359 -1.45 -12.67 7.08
N PRO A 360 -2.53 -13.46 7.26
CA PRO A 360 -3.30 -13.48 8.49
C PRO A 360 -2.56 -14.22 9.61
N GLY A 361 -2.97 -13.97 10.85
CA GLY A 361 -2.37 -14.58 12.03
C GLY A 361 -2.46 -13.67 13.24
N LEU A 362 -1.43 -13.73 14.09
CA LEU A 362 -1.28 -12.85 15.24
C LEU A 362 -0.04 -11.98 15.04
N ARG A 363 -0.17 -10.68 15.24
CA ARG A 363 0.97 -9.74 15.24
C ARG A 363 1.15 -9.09 16.61
N SER A 364 2.38 -8.76 16.97
CA SER A 364 2.69 -8.10 18.23
C SER A 364 3.72 -7.00 18.09
N ILE A 365 3.53 -5.90 18.83
CA ILE A 365 4.48 -4.78 18.87
C ILE A 365 4.68 -4.29 20.32
N ASP A 366 5.88 -3.84 20.66
CA ASP A 366 6.18 -3.23 21.96
C ASP A 366 5.75 -1.75 21.93
N MET A 367 4.64 -1.43 22.59
CA MET A 367 4.12 -0.06 22.67
C MET A 367 5.05 0.89 23.44
N SER A 368 6.05 0.36 24.14
CA SER A 368 7.02 1.13 24.94
C SER A 368 8.19 1.62 24.10
N ASN A 369 8.41 1.02 22.91
CA ASN A 369 9.52 1.33 22.03
C ASN A 369 9.05 1.62 20.60
N LEU A 370 9.24 2.87 20.19
CA LEU A 370 8.85 3.40 18.88
C LEU A 370 9.51 2.68 17.70
N ASP A 371 10.75 2.25 17.86
CA ASP A 371 11.55 1.65 16.78
C ASP A 371 11.47 0.11 16.81
N SER A 372 10.45 -0.47 17.46
CA SER A 372 10.30 -1.93 17.53
C SER A 372 9.68 -2.49 16.26
N GLU A 373 10.34 -3.49 15.66
CA GLU A 373 9.73 -4.33 14.64
C GLU A 373 8.63 -5.18 15.26
N PHE A 374 7.55 -5.41 14.51
CA PHE A 374 6.49 -6.30 14.96
C PHE A 374 6.89 -7.77 14.79
N LEU A 375 6.35 -8.63 15.64
CA LEU A 375 6.49 -10.08 15.56
C LEU A 375 5.22 -10.66 14.94
N THR A 376 5.37 -11.69 14.10
CA THR A 376 4.26 -12.42 13.48
C THR A 376 4.23 -13.87 13.95
N PHE A 377 3.03 -14.37 14.23
CA PHE A 377 2.77 -15.76 14.58
C PHE A 377 1.65 -16.31 13.69
N ASP A 378 1.93 -17.43 13.04
CA ASP A 378 1.04 -18.18 12.14
C ASP A 378 1.24 -19.71 12.30
N GLN A 379 0.70 -20.51 11.38
CA GLN A 379 0.84 -21.97 11.38
C GLN A 379 2.27 -22.49 11.12
N SER A 380 3.10 -21.72 10.42
CA SER A 380 4.48 -22.05 10.04
C SER A 380 5.52 -21.60 11.08
N THR A 381 5.17 -20.61 11.91
CA THR A 381 6.05 -20.04 12.93
C THR A 381 6.29 -20.96 14.13
N SER A 382 7.27 -20.61 14.97
CA SER A 382 7.51 -21.26 16.26
C SER A 382 7.62 -20.18 17.34
N PRO A 383 6.67 -20.09 18.29
CA PRO A 383 5.54 -21.00 18.54
C PRO A 383 4.43 -20.92 17.48
N GLN A 384 3.89 -22.08 17.08
CA GLN A 384 2.88 -22.17 16.01
C GLN A 384 1.46 -21.89 16.51
N LEU A 385 0.64 -21.28 15.64
CA LEU A 385 -0.82 -21.26 15.77
C LEU A 385 -1.43 -22.52 15.15
N ILE A 386 -2.63 -22.89 15.61
CA ILE A 386 -3.41 -23.98 14.96
C ILE A 386 -3.89 -23.58 13.57
N ASP A 387 -4.29 -22.33 13.42
CA ASP A 387 -4.85 -21.74 12.22
C ASP A 387 -4.59 -20.23 12.25
N SER A 388 -4.43 -19.63 11.08
CA SER A 388 -4.07 -18.22 10.93
C SER A 388 -5.31 -17.32 10.93
N ALA A 389 -6.52 -17.86 10.80
CA ALA A 389 -7.75 -17.08 10.80
C ALA A 389 -8.18 -16.68 12.22
N VAL A 390 -7.38 -15.82 12.84
CA VAL A 390 -7.62 -15.30 14.19
C VAL A 390 -8.80 -14.35 14.18
N HIS A 391 -9.79 -14.60 15.03
CA HIS A 391 -10.97 -13.74 15.20
C HIS A 391 -11.16 -13.25 16.65
N THR A 392 -10.53 -13.91 17.63
CA THR A 392 -10.67 -13.52 19.05
C THR A 392 -9.38 -13.75 19.81
N ILE A 393 -9.00 -12.78 20.64
CA ILE A 393 -7.84 -12.85 21.53
C ILE A 393 -8.31 -12.54 22.95
N ILE A 394 -8.08 -13.47 23.86
CA ILE A 394 -8.41 -13.31 25.28
C ILE A 394 -7.09 -13.32 26.08
N PRO A 395 -6.72 -12.21 26.74
CA PRO A 395 -5.51 -12.16 27.55
C PRO A 395 -5.69 -12.88 28.90
N ASP A 396 -4.71 -13.70 29.26
CA ASP A 396 -4.51 -14.27 30.61
C ASP A 396 -3.27 -13.64 31.24
N ASN A 397 -3.44 -12.42 31.72
CA ASN A 397 -2.37 -11.61 32.31
C ASN A 397 -1.76 -12.21 33.59
N GLU A 398 -2.46 -13.14 34.26
CA GLU A 398 -1.91 -13.79 35.45
C GLU A 398 -0.82 -14.83 35.10
N ARG A 399 -0.85 -15.33 33.86
CA ARG A 399 0.04 -16.40 33.38
C ARG A 399 0.91 -15.98 32.20
N ASP A 400 0.87 -14.70 31.82
CA ASP A 400 1.55 -14.13 30.65
C ASP A 400 1.20 -14.89 29.34
N ARG A 401 -0.09 -15.20 29.14
CA ARG A 401 -0.57 -16.01 28.01
C ARG A 401 -1.73 -15.35 27.25
N LEU A 402 -1.92 -15.80 26.03
CA LEU A 402 -3.08 -15.48 25.19
C LEU A 402 -3.86 -16.75 24.86
N ILE A 403 -5.18 -16.68 24.95
CA ILE A 403 -6.08 -17.69 24.39
C ILE A 403 -6.60 -17.14 23.07
N ILE A 404 -6.19 -17.77 21.97
CA ILE A 404 -6.43 -17.32 20.60
C ILE A 404 -7.50 -18.22 19.98
N GLY A 405 -8.61 -17.62 19.59
CA GLY A 405 -9.66 -18.26 18.80
C GLY A 405 -9.39 -18.06 17.32
N SER A 406 -9.27 -19.18 16.63
CA SER A 406 -9.12 -19.24 15.18
C SER A 406 -10.19 -20.14 14.58
N LYS A 407 -10.45 -20.02 13.29
CA LYS A 407 -11.57 -20.69 12.62
C LYS A 407 -11.62 -22.20 12.88
N TYR A 408 -10.47 -22.87 12.97
CA TYR A 408 -10.41 -24.33 13.16
C TYR A 408 -9.98 -24.79 14.57
N GLY A 409 -9.77 -23.87 15.51
CA GLY A 409 -9.57 -24.24 16.91
C GLY A 409 -8.96 -23.15 17.78
N ILE A 410 -8.42 -23.57 18.93
CA ILE A 410 -7.95 -22.68 19.98
C ILE A 410 -6.46 -22.91 20.21
N THR A 411 -5.68 -21.83 20.24
CA THR A 411 -4.26 -21.85 20.60
C THR A 411 -4.05 -21.10 21.91
N ILE A 412 -3.43 -21.74 22.90
CA ILE A 412 -2.92 -21.06 24.09
C ILE A 412 -1.46 -20.74 23.84
N LEU A 413 -1.15 -19.45 23.69
CA LEU A 413 0.17 -18.95 23.32
C LEU A 413 0.84 -18.27 24.54
N ASP A 414 2.08 -18.64 24.81
CA ASP A 414 3.00 -17.94 25.70
C ASP A 414 4.10 -17.30 24.82
N PRO A 415 3.96 -16.01 24.47
CA PRO A 415 4.83 -15.35 23.51
C PRO A 415 6.23 -15.06 24.07
N PHE A 416 6.45 -15.18 25.39
CA PHE A 416 7.74 -14.86 26.02
C PHE A 416 8.63 -16.08 26.26
N ASN A 417 8.03 -17.27 26.26
CA ASN A 417 8.75 -18.54 26.44
C ASN A 417 8.76 -19.41 25.18
N ASP A 418 8.23 -18.91 24.05
CA ASP A 418 8.08 -19.64 22.78
C ASP A 418 7.31 -20.96 22.92
N LEU A 419 6.21 -20.95 23.69
CA LEU A 419 5.37 -22.13 23.92
C LEU A 419 3.96 -21.90 23.37
N SER A 420 3.44 -22.89 22.64
CA SER A 420 2.01 -22.95 22.31
C SER A 420 1.41 -24.30 22.67
N THR A 421 0.13 -24.28 23.08
CA THR A 421 -0.69 -25.47 23.29
C THR A 421 -1.92 -25.38 22.38
N ILE A 422 -2.13 -26.40 21.57
CA ILE A 422 -3.14 -26.41 20.50
C ILE A 422 -4.32 -27.30 20.87
N GLN A 423 -5.54 -26.82 20.60
CA GLN A 423 -6.79 -27.56 20.74
C GLN A 423 -7.60 -27.51 19.47
N ASN A 424 -7.70 -28.65 18.78
CA ASN A 424 -8.39 -28.78 17.51
C ASN A 424 -9.90 -28.91 17.72
N LEU A 425 -10.67 -28.21 16.88
CA LEU A 425 -12.09 -28.53 16.73
C LEU A 425 -12.27 -29.82 15.92
N PRO A 426 -13.41 -30.50 16.06
CA PRO A 426 -13.72 -31.65 15.23
C PRO A 426 -13.92 -31.24 13.76
N ALA A 427 -13.66 -32.18 12.84
CA ALA A 427 -13.79 -31.93 11.41
C ALA A 427 -15.17 -31.41 11.02
N GLY A 428 -15.21 -30.32 10.24
CA GLY A 428 -16.43 -29.66 9.78
C GLY A 428 -17.00 -28.60 10.73
N MET A 429 -16.47 -28.47 11.95
CA MET A 429 -16.79 -27.35 12.84
C MET A 429 -15.89 -26.15 12.57
N GLN A 430 -16.49 -24.97 12.65
CA GLN A 430 -15.79 -23.68 12.56
C GLN A 430 -16.13 -22.88 13.81
N LEU A 431 -15.11 -22.32 14.46
CA LEU A 431 -15.24 -21.38 15.57
C LEU A 431 -15.47 -19.99 15.01
N ASN A 432 -16.51 -19.31 15.48
CA ASN A 432 -16.87 -17.97 15.02
C ASN A 432 -16.60 -16.91 16.09
N SER A 433 -16.79 -17.24 17.36
CA SER A 433 -16.57 -16.30 18.47
C SER A 433 -16.34 -17.05 19.78
N MET A 434 -15.66 -16.40 20.72
CA MET A 434 -15.43 -16.91 22.07
C MET A 434 -15.60 -15.82 23.11
N ILE A 435 -16.18 -16.16 24.27
CA ILE A 435 -16.17 -15.29 25.44
C ILE A 435 -15.72 -16.07 26.67
N MET A 436 -14.91 -15.43 27.51
CA MET A 436 -14.52 -15.97 28.81
C MET A 436 -15.45 -15.44 29.89
N TRP A 437 -15.89 -16.31 30.79
CA TRP A 437 -16.76 -15.96 31.89
C TRP A 437 -16.40 -16.70 33.18
N SER A 438 -16.32 -15.97 34.28
CA SER A 438 -15.97 -16.53 35.59
C SER A 438 -17.16 -16.46 36.54
N LYS A 439 -17.43 -17.57 37.25
CA LYS A 439 -18.46 -17.62 38.31
C LYS A 439 -17.95 -18.40 39.51
N ASN A 440 -18.03 -17.77 40.69
CA ASN A 440 -17.60 -18.35 41.97
C ASN A 440 -16.13 -18.82 42.02
N GLY A 441 -15.26 -18.27 41.17
CA GLY A 441 -13.84 -18.63 41.09
C GLY A 441 -13.52 -19.76 40.11
N ASP A 442 -14.53 -20.31 39.43
CA ASP A 442 -14.36 -21.21 38.30
C ASP A 442 -14.49 -20.41 37.00
N ASP A 443 -13.61 -20.68 36.04
CA ASP A 443 -13.57 -20.04 34.73
C ASP A 443 -14.20 -20.95 33.67
N TYR A 444 -15.02 -20.37 32.80
CA TYR A 444 -15.70 -21.05 31.71
C TYR A 444 -15.41 -20.32 30.41
N LEU A 445 -15.30 -21.08 29.32
CA LEU A 445 -15.22 -20.55 27.97
C LEU A 445 -16.51 -20.89 27.23
N VAL A 446 -17.17 -19.88 26.69
CA VAL A 446 -18.33 -20.04 25.82
C VAL A 446 -17.85 -19.90 24.38
N MET A 447 -18.13 -20.91 23.57
CA MET A 447 -17.72 -20.98 22.17
C MET A 447 -18.96 -20.94 21.28
N LEU A 448 -18.91 -20.10 20.26
CA LEU A 448 -19.88 -20.12 19.16
C LEU A 448 -19.26 -20.81 17.96
N THR A 449 -19.98 -21.78 17.42
CA THR A 449 -19.57 -22.51 16.23
C THR A 449 -20.64 -22.45 15.16
N ASN A 450 -20.28 -22.84 13.94
CA ASN A 450 -21.24 -23.06 12.86
C ASN A 450 -22.33 -24.10 13.18
N SER A 451 -22.15 -24.92 14.22
CA SER A 451 -23.09 -25.95 14.65
C SER A 451 -23.89 -25.59 15.91
N GLY A 452 -23.54 -24.50 16.60
CA GLY A 452 -24.23 -24.07 17.82
C GLY A 452 -23.32 -23.45 18.88
N ILE A 453 -23.86 -23.31 20.09
CA ILE A 453 -23.17 -22.74 21.25
C ILE A 453 -22.76 -23.85 22.22
N THR A 454 -21.57 -23.75 22.80
CA THR A 454 -21.02 -24.72 23.75
C THR A 454 -20.29 -24.02 24.90
N VAL A 455 -20.53 -24.48 26.13
CA VAL A 455 -19.85 -23.97 27.35
C VAL A 455 -18.91 -25.05 27.87
N VAL A 456 -17.64 -24.67 28.11
CA VAL A 456 -16.59 -25.58 28.58
C VAL A 456 -15.89 -25.02 29.81
N GLU A 457 -15.51 -25.91 30.73
CA GLU A 457 -14.74 -25.53 31.92
C GLU A 457 -13.27 -25.28 31.55
N MET A 458 -12.65 -24.32 32.23
CA MET A 458 -11.24 -23.99 32.06
C MET A 458 -10.43 -24.59 33.22
N GLU A 459 -9.40 -25.38 32.91
CA GLU A 459 -8.45 -25.89 33.91
C GLU A 459 -7.08 -25.25 33.68
N ASN A 460 -6.64 -24.40 34.62
CA ASN A 460 -5.37 -23.67 34.55
C ASN A 460 -5.18 -22.88 33.24
N GLY A 461 -6.24 -22.21 32.79
CA GLY A 461 -6.25 -21.41 31.55
C GLY A 461 -6.39 -22.23 30.26
N ILE A 462 -6.63 -23.55 30.36
CA ILE A 462 -6.79 -24.43 29.21
C ILE A 462 -8.24 -24.93 29.16
N PRO A 463 -9.01 -24.67 28.09
CA PRO A 463 -10.38 -25.19 27.97
C PRO A 463 -10.37 -26.71 27.91
N GLN A 464 -11.33 -27.34 28.59
CA GLN A 464 -11.48 -28.80 28.67
C GLN A 464 -12.66 -29.25 27.82
N PHE A 465 -12.40 -29.69 26.59
CA PHE A 465 -13.45 -30.19 25.69
C PHE A 465 -13.02 -31.41 24.87
N ASP A 466 -14.01 -32.18 24.44
CA ASP A 466 -13.84 -33.31 23.54
C ASP A 466 -14.98 -33.40 22.51
N LEU A 467 -15.01 -34.47 21.71
CA LEU A 467 -16.08 -34.69 20.72
C LEU A 467 -17.49 -34.71 21.31
N SER A 468 -17.64 -35.08 22.59
CA SER A 468 -18.93 -35.12 23.28
C SER A 468 -19.36 -33.76 23.82
N SER A 469 -18.46 -32.78 23.82
CA SER A 469 -18.77 -31.40 24.17
C SER A 469 -19.71 -30.73 23.14
N PHE A 470 -19.76 -31.25 21.92
CA PHE A 470 -20.51 -30.66 20.81
C PHE A 470 -21.80 -31.44 20.54
N GLY A 471 -22.92 -30.72 20.44
CA GLY A 471 -24.28 -31.26 20.24
C GLY A 471 -25.23 -30.97 21.40
N ASP A 472 -26.49 -31.35 21.26
CA ASP A 472 -27.53 -31.01 22.24
C ASP A 472 -27.32 -31.73 23.58
N SER A 473 -27.04 -30.95 24.62
CA SER A 473 -26.78 -31.39 25.98
C SER A 473 -27.13 -30.28 26.99
N ASP A 474 -26.82 -30.47 28.27
CA ASP A 474 -27.04 -29.43 29.28
C ASP A 474 -26.08 -28.24 29.13
N PHE A 475 -24.97 -28.38 28.37
CA PHE A 475 -23.92 -27.36 28.20
C PHE A 475 -23.74 -26.92 26.74
N SER A 476 -24.53 -27.44 25.80
CA SER A 476 -24.45 -27.11 24.39
C SER A 476 -25.81 -27.25 23.70
N TYR A 477 -26.10 -26.34 22.76
CA TYR A 477 -27.32 -26.37 21.95
C TYR A 477 -27.00 -26.09 20.49
N SER A 478 -27.61 -26.88 19.60
CA SER A 478 -27.40 -26.78 18.16
C SER A 478 -28.23 -25.64 17.58
N ILE A 479 -27.56 -24.64 17.02
CA ILE A 479 -28.14 -23.52 16.28
C ILE A 479 -27.25 -23.31 15.07
N ASP A 480 -27.84 -23.31 13.88
CA ASP A 480 -27.09 -23.17 12.64
C ASP A 480 -26.39 -21.80 12.59
N SER A 481 -25.08 -21.80 12.28
CA SER A 481 -24.31 -20.61 11.91
C SER A 481 -24.40 -19.42 12.87
N LEU A 482 -24.25 -19.65 14.18
CA LEU A 482 -24.11 -18.55 15.14
C LEU A 482 -22.87 -17.71 14.86
N THR A 483 -23.04 -16.42 14.63
CA THR A 483 -21.96 -15.48 14.29
C THR A 483 -21.54 -14.60 15.45
N GLU A 484 -22.51 -14.17 16.28
CA GLU A 484 -22.26 -13.14 17.29
C GLU A 484 -23.00 -13.43 18.61
N ILE A 485 -22.40 -13.00 19.73
CA ILE A 485 -22.93 -13.13 21.09
C ILE A 485 -22.84 -11.80 21.84
N ALA A 486 -23.97 -11.33 22.35
CA ALA A 486 -24.02 -10.16 23.23
C ALA A 486 -24.35 -10.57 24.66
N VAL A 487 -23.56 -10.09 25.63
CA VAL A 487 -23.81 -10.31 27.05
C VAL A 487 -24.89 -9.33 27.54
N LEU A 488 -25.91 -9.84 28.23
CA LEU A 488 -27.02 -9.06 28.78
C LEU A 488 -26.83 -8.82 30.28
N ASN A 489 -26.87 -7.55 30.68
CA ASN A 489 -26.75 -7.11 32.07
C ASN A 489 -28.12 -7.17 32.78
N THR A 490 -28.60 -8.37 33.07
CA THR A 490 -29.90 -8.59 33.74
C THR A 490 -29.84 -8.43 35.27
N GLY A 491 -28.64 -8.48 35.85
CA GLY A 491 -28.43 -8.57 37.30
C GLY A 491 -28.81 -9.91 37.94
N SER A 492 -29.02 -10.96 37.13
CA SER A 492 -29.46 -12.29 37.62
C SER A 492 -28.37 -13.08 38.37
N GLY A 493 -27.09 -12.74 38.15
CA GLY A 493 -25.93 -13.49 38.63
C GLY A 493 -25.58 -14.73 37.77
N ASN A 494 -26.33 -14.96 36.70
CA ASN A 494 -25.98 -15.85 35.60
C ASN A 494 -25.41 -15.03 34.44
N LEU A 495 -24.82 -15.72 33.45
CA LEU A 495 -24.45 -15.11 32.19
C LEU A 495 -25.65 -15.22 31.25
N ASP A 496 -26.44 -14.15 31.17
CA ASP A 496 -27.54 -14.05 30.23
C ASP A 496 -27.01 -13.48 28.91
N VAL A 497 -27.33 -14.12 27.79
CA VAL A 497 -26.76 -13.78 26.48
C VAL A 497 -27.82 -13.76 25.40
N MET A 498 -27.58 -12.93 24.40
CA MET A 498 -28.30 -12.91 23.13
C MET A 498 -27.38 -13.46 22.05
N LEU A 499 -27.92 -14.38 21.25
CA LEU A 499 -27.21 -15.10 20.20
C LEU A 499 -27.76 -14.68 18.84
N PHE A 500 -26.89 -14.48 17.87
CA PHE A 500 -27.27 -14.09 16.52
C PHE A 500 -26.75 -15.09 15.47
N SER A 501 -27.58 -15.40 14.49
CA SER A 501 -27.20 -16.14 13.27
C SER A 501 -27.72 -15.35 12.07
N GLY A 502 -26.91 -14.44 11.54
CA GLY A 502 -27.30 -13.53 10.47
C GLY A 502 -28.49 -12.66 10.87
N GLN A 503 -29.69 -13.05 10.42
CA GLN A 503 -30.94 -12.30 10.59
C GLN A 503 -31.82 -12.82 11.74
N ASN A 504 -31.40 -13.91 12.39
CA ASN A 504 -32.16 -14.56 13.45
C ASN A 504 -31.51 -14.32 14.82
N ALA A 505 -32.32 -14.17 15.86
CA ALA A 505 -31.83 -13.97 17.23
C ALA A 505 -32.51 -14.88 18.26
N TRP A 506 -31.74 -15.25 19.30
CA TRP A 506 -32.19 -16.03 20.44
C TRP A 506 -31.66 -15.46 21.76
N THR A 507 -32.28 -15.80 22.88
CA THR A 507 -31.74 -15.55 24.22
C THR A 507 -31.56 -16.83 25.00
N THR A 508 -30.53 -16.88 25.85
CA THR A 508 -30.31 -17.98 26.79
C THR A 508 -29.57 -17.51 28.05
N SER A 509 -29.67 -18.31 29.11
CA SER A 509 -29.01 -18.09 30.40
C SER A 509 -28.05 -19.24 30.70
N ILE A 510 -26.80 -18.91 31.01
CA ILE A 510 -25.75 -19.84 31.38
C ILE A 510 -25.49 -19.72 32.90
N SER A 511 -25.56 -20.86 33.59
CA SER A 511 -25.33 -20.98 35.02
C SER A 511 -24.30 -22.07 35.32
N GLY A 512 -23.04 -21.66 35.44
CA GLY A 512 -21.91 -22.60 35.53
C GLY A 512 -21.76 -23.33 34.20
N PRO A 513 -21.63 -24.67 34.18
CA PRO A 513 -21.55 -25.41 32.92
C PRO A 513 -22.91 -25.56 32.22
N SER A 514 -24.03 -25.33 32.93
CA SER A 514 -25.37 -25.58 32.37
C SER A 514 -25.97 -24.36 31.69
N MET A 515 -26.72 -24.58 30.61
CA MET A 515 -27.40 -23.55 29.83
C MET A 515 -28.89 -23.88 29.67
N THR A 516 -29.74 -22.85 29.65
CA THR A 516 -31.16 -23.02 29.34
C THR A 516 -31.39 -23.23 27.84
N PRO A 517 -32.49 -23.88 27.41
CA PRO A 517 -32.84 -23.94 25.99
C PRO A 517 -32.98 -22.53 25.39
N PRO A 518 -32.29 -22.22 24.27
CA PRO A 518 -32.38 -20.93 23.61
C PRO A 518 -33.82 -20.58 23.18
N VAL A 519 -34.24 -19.36 23.44
CA VAL A 519 -35.57 -18.85 23.12
C VAL A 519 -35.48 -17.94 21.91
N TYR A 520 -36.20 -18.27 20.83
CA TYR A 520 -36.21 -17.47 19.61
C TYR A 520 -36.95 -16.14 19.80
N LEU A 521 -36.41 -15.06 19.23
CA LEU A 521 -36.95 -13.70 19.32
C LEU A 521 -37.52 -13.24 17.97
N GLU A 522 -38.84 -13.30 17.82
CA GLU A 522 -39.53 -12.92 16.57
C GLU A 522 -39.37 -11.43 16.24
N SER A 523 -39.51 -10.53 17.22
CA SER A 523 -39.52 -9.07 17.03
C SER A 523 -38.27 -8.54 16.30
N ILE A 524 -37.08 -8.87 16.80
CA ILE A 524 -35.82 -8.45 16.17
C ILE A 524 -35.51 -9.23 14.89
N SER A 525 -35.84 -10.52 14.84
CA SER A 525 -35.55 -11.35 13.66
C SER A 525 -36.40 -10.93 12.46
N ASP A 526 -37.66 -10.56 12.69
CA ASP A 526 -38.53 -9.98 11.66
C ASP A 526 -38.01 -8.60 11.21
N LEU A 527 -37.50 -7.77 12.13
CA LEU A 527 -36.94 -6.46 11.77
C LEU A 527 -35.71 -6.59 10.86
N LEU A 528 -34.81 -7.52 11.19
CA LEU A 528 -33.59 -7.81 10.43
C LEU A 528 -33.92 -8.39 9.04
N SER A 529 -34.77 -9.42 8.99
CA SER A 529 -35.13 -10.10 7.75
C SER A 529 -35.92 -9.21 6.78
N ASN A 530 -36.80 -8.34 7.28
CA ASN A 530 -37.52 -7.38 6.44
C ASN A 530 -36.61 -6.34 5.77
N ASN A 531 -35.40 -6.12 6.31
CA ASN A 531 -34.42 -5.16 5.78
C ASN A 531 -33.19 -5.82 5.15
N ALA A 532 -33.16 -7.16 5.08
CA ALA A 532 -31.99 -7.94 4.63
C ALA A 532 -30.68 -7.47 5.29
N ALA A 533 -30.72 -7.38 6.62
CA ALA A 533 -29.62 -6.92 7.45
C ALA A 533 -29.12 -8.06 8.36
N ASP A 534 -27.82 -8.37 8.28
CA ASP A 534 -27.15 -9.36 9.11
C ASP A 534 -26.41 -8.67 10.26
N VAL A 535 -26.44 -9.27 11.45
CA VAL A 535 -25.80 -8.73 12.65
C VAL A 535 -24.30 -9.00 12.62
N ASN A 536 -23.52 -7.94 12.79
CA ASN A 536 -22.06 -7.99 12.89
C ASN A 536 -21.59 -7.93 14.34
N THR A 537 -22.23 -7.09 15.16
CA THR A 537 -21.82 -6.81 16.54
C THR A 537 -23.02 -6.36 17.37
N ALA A 538 -23.02 -6.63 18.66
CA ALA A 538 -24.07 -6.14 19.56
C ALA A 538 -23.53 -5.83 20.97
N LEU A 539 -24.03 -4.73 21.55
CA LEU A 539 -23.55 -4.20 22.82
C LEU A 539 -24.71 -3.81 23.73
N HIS A 540 -24.76 -4.41 24.92
CA HIS A 540 -25.76 -4.10 25.94
C HIS A 540 -25.17 -3.19 27.02
N MET A 541 -25.79 -2.05 27.25
CA MET A 541 -25.27 -0.99 28.12
C MET A 541 -26.25 -0.63 29.23
N ASP A 542 -25.73 -0.48 30.44
CA ASP A 542 -26.50 0.07 31.54
C ASP A 542 -26.45 1.60 31.49
N VAL A 543 -27.63 2.22 31.35
CA VAL A 543 -27.77 3.67 31.25
C VAL A 543 -28.20 4.24 32.59
N ASP A 544 -27.40 5.14 33.18
CA ASP A 544 -27.74 5.73 34.47
C ASP A 544 -29.08 6.50 34.40
N GLY A 545 -29.91 6.32 35.42
CA GLY A 545 -31.26 6.91 35.47
C GLY A 545 -32.28 6.34 34.48
N ARG A 546 -31.94 5.31 33.68
CA ARG A 546 -32.84 4.63 32.73
C ARG A 546 -32.69 3.11 32.79
N GLY A 547 -33.50 2.41 31.99
CA GLY A 547 -33.31 0.97 31.77
C GLY A 547 -32.15 0.73 30.80
N PRO A 548 -31.61 -0.50 30.74
CA PRO A 548 -30.53 -0.84 29.81
C PRO A 548 -30.92 -0.63 28.34
N LEU A 549 -29.91 -0.36 27.52
CA LEU A 549 -30.01 -0.14 26.08
C LEU A 549 -29.14 -1.17 25.35
N LEU A 550 -29.74 -1.91 24.43
CA LEU A 550 -29.03 -2.77 23.50
C LEU A 550 -28.82 -2.02 22.18
N LEU A 551 -27.58 -1.95 21.72
CA LEU A 551 -27.22 -1.53 20.37
C LEU A 551 -26.84 -2.75 19.55
N ILE A 552 -27.29 -2.80 18.29
CA ILE A 552 -27.01 -3.89 17.36
C ILE A 552 -26.50 -3.26 16.06
N GLY A 553 -25.22 -3.50 15.77
CA GLY A 553 -24.56 -3.13 14.52
C GLY A 553 -24.78 -4.19 13.45
N THR A 554 -25.14 -3.76 12.25
CA THR A 554 -25.44 -4.65 11.13
C THR A 554 -24.76 -4.18 9.85
N ASN A 555 -24.77 -5.02 8.80
CA ASN A 555 -24.42 -4.59 7.44
C ASN A 555 -25.49 -3.68 6.78
N GLY A 556 -26.53 -3.27 7.51
CA GLY A 556 -27.63 -2.44 7.04
C GLY A 556 -27.83 -1.13 7.81
N GLY A 557 -27.12 -0.92 8.91
CA GLY A 557 -27.27 0.23 9.82
C GLY A 557 -27.14 -0.14 11.29
N LEU A 558 -27.53 0.78 12.16
CA LEU A 558 -27.55 0.61 13.61
C LEU A 558 -28.99 0.50 14.13
N ILE A 559 -29.26 -0.54 14.92
CA ILE A 559 -30.51 -0.74 15.65
C ILE A 559 -30.27 -0.45 17.13
N ALA A 560 -31.24 0.21 17.77
CA ALA A 560 -31.29 0.42 19.21
C ALA A 560 -32.53 -0.25 19.79
N TRP A 561 -32.41 -0.79 21.00
CA TRP A 561 -33.50 -1.51 21.66
C TRP A 561 -33.44 -1.33 23.18
N ASN A 562 -34.49 -0.74 23.75
CA ASN A 562 -34.66 -0.64 25.20
C ASN A 562 -35.15 -2.01 25.72
N THR A 563 -34.23 -2.80 26.24
CA THR A 563 -34.53 -4.14 26.77
C THR A 563 -33.61 -4.45 27.95
N THR A 564 -34.03 -5.36 28.83
CA THR A 564 -33.22 -5.81 29.97
C THR A 564 -32.77 -7.25 29.78
N ASP A 565 -33.60 -8.07 29.15
CA ASP A 565 -33.45 -9.52 29.00
C ASP A 565 -33.62 -9.99 27.53
N GLY A 566 -33.59 -9.05 26.58
CA GLY A 566 -33.86 -9.33 25.17
C GLY A 566 -35.34 -9.61 24.87
N SER A 567 -36.26 -9.18 25.74
CA SER A 567 -37.70 -9.24 25.48
C SER A 567 -38.29 -7.87 25.13
N ASP A 568 -39.45 -7.86 24.45
CA ASP A 568 -40.22 -6.65 24.12
C ASP A 568 -40.96 -6.04 25.33
N SER A 569 -40.63 -6.46 26.56
CA SER A 569 -41.34 -6.07 27.77
C SER A 569 -41.19 -4.59 28.12
N VAL A 570 -40.08 -3.97 27.71
CA VAL A 570 -39.74 -2.57 27.96
C VAL A 570 -40.00 -1.69 26.73
N GLY A 571 -39.69 -2.20 25.54
CA GLY A 571 -39.93 -1.54 24.26
C GLY A 571 -39.62 -2.47 23.08
N GLU A 572 -39.91 -2.02 21.85
CA GLU A 572 -39.59 -2.73 20.61
C GLU A 572 -38.28 -2.17 20.01
N PRO A 573 -37.51 -2.96 19.23
CA PRO A 573 -36.30 -2.50 18.55
C PRO A 573 -36.61 -1.50 17.42
N TRP A 574 -35.72 -0.54 17.17
CA TRP A 574 -35.86 0.45 16.09
C TRP A 574 -34.53 0.80 15.43
N TRP A 575 -34.58 1.18 14.15
CA TRP A 575 -33.43 1.70 13.41
C TRP A 575 -33.07 3.12 13.89
N VAL A 576 -31.83 3.32 14.31
CA VAL A 576 -31.26 4.67 14.51
C VAL A 576 -30.96 5.29 13.14
N PHE A 577 -30.27 4.54 12.29
CA PHE A 577 -30.02 4.86 10.90
C PHE A 577 -29.92 3.58 10.06
N ASN A 578 -30.07 3.70 8.74
CA ASN A 578 -30.04 2.60 7.78
C ASN A 578 -29.27 2.99 6.50
N ARG A 579 -29.21 2.08 5.52
CA ARG A 579 -28.57 2.28 4.20
C ARG A 579 -28.98 3.55 3.44
N GLU A 580 -30.14 4.14 3.73
CA GLU A 580 -30.62 5.34 3.04
C GLU A 580 -30.17 6.64 3.70
N ASN A 581 -29.89 6.63 5.01
CA ASN A 581 -29.64 7.85 5.78
C ASN A 581 -28.39 7.82 6.66
N ALA A 582 -27.56 6.77 6.57
CA ALA A 582 -26.35 6.58 7.38
C ALA A 582 -25.40 7.79 7.36
N GLU A 583 -25.15 8.39 6.19
CA GLU A 583 -24.24 9.54 6.05
C GLU A 583 -24.71 10.83 6.78
N ASN A 584 -25.92 10.85 7.34
CA ASN A 584 -26.34 11.94 8.24
C ASN A 584 -25.83 11.77 9.67
N TYR A 585 -25.38 10.56 10.03
CA TYR A 585 -24.96 10.17 11.37
C TYR A 585 -23.47 9.81 11.40
N VAL A 586 -23.00 9.10 10.38
CA VAL A 586 -21.64 8.59 10.30
C VAL A 586 -20.90 9.13 9.07
N GLN A 587 -19.58 8.97 9.08
CA GLN A 587 -18.69 9.44 8.03
C GLN A 587 -18.82 8.56 6.77
N LYS A 588 -18.36 9.09 5.63
CA LYS A 588 -18.51 8.41 4.34
C LYS A 588 -17.50 7.28 4.19
N ALA A 589 -17.98 6.08 3.88
CA ALA A 589 -17.12 4.94 3.58
C ALA A 589 -16.60 4.94 2.15
N ASP A 590 -17.44 5.34 1.19
CA ASP A 590 -17.17 5.19 -0.24
C ASP A 590 -17.80 6.35 -1.02
N LEU A 591 -17.06 6.90 -1.98
CA LEU A 591 -17.49 8.05 -2.79
C LEU A 591 -18.65 7.72 -3.74
N LEU A 592 -18.78 6.46 -4.16
CA LEU A 592 -19.74 5.98 -5.15
C LEU A 592 -20.86 5.15 -4.51
N ASN A 593 -20.67 4.62 -3.30
CA ASN A 593 -21.63 3.75 -2.63
C ASN A 593 -21.99 4.17 -1.19
N ILE A 594 -23.04 4.99 -1.08
CA ILE A 594 -23.62 5.48 0.19
C ILE A 594 -24.00 4.33 1.15
N SER A 595 -24.40 3.18 0.62
CA SER A 595 -24.87 2.07 1.47
C SER A 595 -23.77 1.42 2.30
N LYS A 596 -22.50 1.53 1.88
CA LYS A 596 -21.35 1.05 2.66
C LYS A 596 -21.19 1.81 3.97
N SER A 597 -21.51 3.11 3.99
CA SER A 597 -21.46 3.93 5.20
C SER A 597 -22.41 3.43 6.30
N ALA A 598 -23.40 2.59 5.99
CA ALA A 598 -24.31 2.02 6.98
C ALA A 598 -23.76 0.78 7.70
N ILE A 599 -22.63 0.22 7.24
CA ILE A 599 -22.05 -0.99 7.84
C ILE A 599 -21.43 -0.62 9.18
N VAL A 600 -21.94 -1.25 10.25
CA VAL A 600 -21.37 -1.15 11.60
C VAL A 600 -20.66 -2.46 11.89
N ASN A 601 -19.34 -2.39 12.07
CA ASN A 601 -18.48 -3.56 12.25
C ASN A 601 -18.25 -3.87 13.73
N VAL A 602 -18.06 -2.83 14.58
CA VAL A 602 -17.72 -3.00 15.99
C VAL A 602 -18.41 -1.98 16.89
N LEU A 603 -18.81 -2.43 18.07
CA LEU A 603 -19.36 -1.61 19.15
C LEU A 603 -18.56 -1.90 20.43
N GLU A 604 -18.01 -0.87 21.07
CA GLU A 604 -17.23 -1.00 22.30
C GLU A 604 -17.68 0.02 23.35
N LEU A 605 -17.63 -0.34 24.64
CA LEU A 605 -18.03 0.57 25.71
C LEU A 605 -17.10 1.80 25.79
N ALA A 606 -17.67 2.97 26.06
CA ALA A 606 -16.91 4.18 26.35
C ALA A 606 -17.18 4.66 27.78
N GLY A 607 -16.10 4.96 28.51
CA GLY A 607 -16.16 5.48 29.86
C GLY A 607 -14.81 5.40 30.59
N PRO A 608 -14.69 5.99 31.79
CA PRO A 608 -13.50 5.85 32.62
C PRO A 608 -13.31 4.42 33.09
N LYS A 609 -12.08 3.91 33.00
CA LYS A 609 -11.67 2.59 33.50
C LYS A 609 -10.93 2.70 34.84
N ASP A 610 -11.11 1.71 35.71
CA ASP A 610 -10.36 1.56 36.95
C ASP A 610 -8.97 0.95 36.69
N SER A 611 -8.16 0.80 37.75
CA SER A 611 -6.81 0.21 37.64
C SER A 611 -6.80 -1.27 37.24
N ALA A 612 -7.95 -1.93 37.27
CA ALA A 612 -8.13 -3.31 36.80
C ALA A 612 -8.75 -3.37 35.38
N GLY A 613 -8.94 -2.22 34.73
CA GLY A 613 -9.49 -2.10 33.37
C GLY A 613 -11.02 -2.13 33.28
N ASN A 614 -11.74 -2.18 34.41
CA ASN A 614 -13.21 -2.22 34.41
C ASN A 614 -13.78 -0.80 34.30
N TYR A 615 -14.89 -0.65 33.59
CA TYR A 615 -15.58 0.65 33.48
C TYR A 615 -16.19 1.07 34.83
N GLU A 616 -15.78 2.22 35.35
CA GLU A 616 -16.37 2.84 36.55
C GLU A 616 -17.75 3.44 36.25
N LEU A 617 -17.89 3.99 35.05
CA LEU A 617 -19.13 4.59 34.53
C LEU A 617 -19.17 4.40 33.02
N ILE A 618 -20.33 4.03 32.47
CA ILE A 618 -20.55 4.00 31.03
C ILE A 618 -21.09 5.37 30.62
N THR A 619 -20.34 6.10 29.80
CA THR A 619 -20.73 7.43 29.31
C THR A 619 -21.20 7.39 27.85
N GLY A 620 -20.87 6.32 27.12
CA GLY A 620 -21.16 6.22 25.69
C GLY A 620 -20.73 4.87 25.10
N ALA A 621 -20.66 4.83 23.77
CA ALA A 621 -20.11 3.70 23.02
C ALA A 621 -19.26 4.20 21.85
N TRP A 622 -18.15 3.52 21.62
CA TRP A 622 -17.39 3.63 20.37
C TRP A 622 -18.08 2.80 19.30
N ILE A 623 -18.18 3.37 18.10
CA ILE A 623 -18.72 2.70 16.93
C ILE A 623 -17.66 2.73 15.84
N GLY A 624 -17.22 1.54 15.43
CA GLY A 624 -16.45 1.36 14.21
C GLY A 624 -17.39 1.05 13.05
N THR A 625 -17.37 1.91 12.05
CA THR A 625 -18.09 1.72 10.78
C THR A 625 -17.10 1.54 9.64
N ALA A 626 -17.62 1.16 8.46
CA ALA A 626 -16.82 1.15 7.24
C ALA A 626 -16.32 2.56 6.82
N GLY A 627 -16.89 3.62 7.40
CA GLY A 627 -16.50 5.00 7.17
C GLY A 627 -15.76 5.63 8.34
N GLY A 628 -15.27 4.88 9.31
CA GLY A 628 -14.42 5.42 10.38
C GLY A 628 -14.99 5.20 11.77
N LEU A 629 -14.34 5.86 12.74
CA LEU A 629 -14.66 5.77 14.16
C LEU A 629 -15.59 6.92 14.60
N HIS A 630 -16.57 6.58 15.44
CA HIS A 630 -17.51 7.52 16.04
C HIS A 630 -17.62 7.27 17.54
N LEU A 631 -17.84 8.32 18.32
CA LEU A 631 -18.18 8.23 19.72
C LEU A 631 -19.65 8.65 19.90
N ILE A 632 -20.46 7.76 20.48
CA ILE A 632 -21.85 8.05 20.82
C ILE A 632 -21.99 8.59 22.23
N ASP A 633 -22.73 9.68 22.37
CA ASP A 633 -23.34 10.09 23.65
C ASP A 633 -24.68 9.36 23.88
N ILE A 634 -24.71 8.54 24.92
CA ILE A 634 -25.85 7.68 25.24
C ILE A 634 -27.08 8.45 25.74
N GLU A 635 -26.90 9.66 26.29
CA GLU A 635 -28.03 10.49 26.72
C GLU A 635 -28.72 11.15 25.52
N GLU A 636 -27.93 11.51 24.50
CA GLU A 636 -28.44 12.17 23.29
C GLU A 636 -29.03 11.18 22.29
N ILE A 637 -28.56 9.93 22.19
CA ILE A 637 -28.98 8.98 21.15
C ILE A 637 -30.51 8.78 21.06
N ILE A 638 -31.22 8.90 22.19
CA ILE A 638 -32.68 8.75 22.24
C ILE A 638 -33.40 10.08 21.97
N SER A 639 -32.84 11.20 22.42
CA SER A 639 -33.53 12.50 22.38
C SER A 639 -33.21 13.32 21.14
N MET A 640 -31.96 13.25 20.67
CA MET A 640 -31.38 13.97 19.55
C MET A 640 -30.37 13.06 18.82
N PRO A 641 -30.82 12.00 18.14
CA PRO A 641 -29.93 10.97 17.58
C PRO A 641 -28.91 11.51 16.57
N LEU A 642 -29.21 12.60 15.86
CA LEU A 642 -28.27 13.21 14.90
C LEU A 642 -27.09 13.94 15.56
N SER A 643 -27.27 14.49 16.76
CA SER A 643 -26.17 15.16 17.49
C SER A 643 -25.40 14.21 18.40
N ALA A 644 -25.91 13.00 18.59
CA ALA A 644 -25.32 12.01 19.49
C ALA A 644 -24.00 11.41 18.97
N PHE A 645 -23.69 11.57 17.68
CA PHE A 645 -22.49 11.00 17.04
C PHE A 645 -21.42 12.07 16.89
N ASP A 646 -20.28 11.87 17.56
CA ASP A 646 -19.07 12.64 17.36
C ASP A 646 -18.06 11.85 16.51
N SER A 647 -17.41 12.53 15.58
CA SER A 647 -16.30 11.99 14.77
C SER A 647 -15.21 13.03 14.53
N GLU A 648 -15.22 14.14 15.28
CA GLU A 648 -14.21 15.17 15.12
C GLU A 648 -12.82 14.58 15.40
N ARG A 649 -11.95 14.65 14.38
CA ARG A 649 -10.55 14.19 14.45
C ARG A 649 -10.38 12.69 14.69
N MET A 650 -11.40 11.90 14.34
CA MET A 650 -11.40 10.44 14.42
C MET A 650 -11.32 9.79 13.02
N TRP A 651 -10.49 10.37 12.15
CA TRP A 651 -10.35 9.97 10.75
C TRP A 651 -8.88 10.01 10.32
N LYS A 652 -8.44 9.00 9.57
CA LYS A 652 -7.09 8.91 8.98
C LYS A 652 -7.16 9.16 7.47
N GLU A 653 -6.43 10.15 6.97
CA GLU A 653 -6.43 10.52 5.54
C GLU A 653 -5.55 9.58 4.71
N GLU A 654 -4.37 9.24 5.24
CA GLU A 654 -3.45 8.27 4.66
C GLU A 654 -4.10 6.90 4.51
N ASN A 655 -3.84 6.22 3.38
CA ASN A 655 -4.33 4.87 3.07
C ASN A 655 -5.86 4.72 3.18
N TRP A 656 -6.62 5.79 2.95
CA TRP A 656 -8.09 5.72 3.00
C TRP A 656 -8.63 4.69 2.00
N LEU A 657 -8.09 4.65 0.79
CA LEU A 657 -8.49 3.69 -0.26
C LEU A 657 -8.16 2.24 0.13
N SER A 658 -7.04 2.02 0.82
CA SER A 658 -6.67 0.71 1.37
C SER A 658 -7.59 0.27 2.52
N GLY A 659 -8.34 1.20 3.11
CA GLY A 659 -9.36 0.92 4.11
C GLY A 659 -8.94 1.28 5.54
N SER A 660 -8.06 2.27 5.70
CA SER A 660 -7.66 2.79 7.03
C SER A 660 -8.84 3.24 7.91
N ASN A 661 -9.99 3.60 7.32
CA ASN A 661 -11.20 3.96 8.05
C ASN A 661 -12.28 2.86 8.03
N ASP A 662 -12.04 1.68 7.46
CA ASP A 662 -12.94 0.54 7.62
C ASP A 662 -12.62 -0.14 8.95
N VAL A 663 -13.25 0.33 10.03
CA VAL A 663 -12.87 0.00 11.41
C VAL A 663 -13.51 -1.32 11.83
N HIS A 664 -12.71 -2.28 12.29
CA HIS A 664 -13.16 -3.61 12.74
C HIS A 664 -12.91 -3.89 14.22
N SER A 665 -12.00 -3.15 14.86
CA SER A 665 -11.78 -3.28 16.30
C SER A 665 -11.36 -1.96 16.94
N VAL A 666 -11.70 -1.79 18.21
CA VAL A 666 -11.36 -0.60 18.98
C VAL A 666 -10.82 -1.05 20.32
N TYR A 667 -9.63 -0.59 20.68
CA TYR A 667 -9.02 -0.86 21.96
C TYR A 667 -8.76 0.45 22.70
N THR A 668 -9.28 0.55 23.93
CA THR A 668 -9.14 1.75 24.77
C THR A 668 -8.20 1.47 25.93
N SER A 669 -7.09 2.20 25.98
CA SER A 669 -6.09 2.12 27.05
C SER A 669 -6.41 3.07 28.21
N ASN A 670 -5.90 2.76 29.40
CA ASN A 670 -6.03 3.59 30.59
C ASN A 670 -5.29 4.94 30.47
N ASN A 671 -4.38 5.08 29.50
CA ASN A 671 -3.57 6.29 29.30
C ASN A 671 -4.22 7.32 28.36
N ASN A 672 -5.54 7.26 28.14
CA ASN A 672 -6.23 8.08 27.14
C ASN A 672 -5.62 7.92 25.74
N LEU A 673 -5.45 6.66 25.32
CA LEU A 673 -5.14 6.30 23.95
C LEU A 673 -6.24 5.38 23.45
N VAL A 674 -6.71 5.66 22.23
CA VAL A 674 -7.66 4.81 21.52
C VAL A 674 -6.92 4.24 20.31
N ILE A 675 -6.71 2.93 20.31
CA ILE A 675 -6.11 2.21 19.20
C ILE A 675 -7.27 1.70 18.34
N VAL A 676 -7.20 1.98 17.05
CA VAL A 676 -8.21 1.61 16.07
C VAL A 676 -7.60 0.54 15.18
N GLY A 677 -8.25 -0.62 15.11
CA GLY A 677 -7.92 -1.68 14.15
C GLY A 677 -8.84 -1.55 12.94
N SER A 678 -8.26 -1.34 11.77
CA SER A 678 -8.95 -1.19 10.50
C SER A 678 -8.61 -2.32 9.52
N ARG A 679 -9.15 -2.25 8.31
CA ARG A 679 -8.79 -3.17 7.22
C ARG A 679 -7.33 -3.02 6.76
N ASP A 680 -6.80 -1.80 6.77
CA ASP A 680 -5.42 -1.48 6.38
C ASP A 680 -4.41 -1.83 7.49
N GLY A 681 -4.80 -1.62 8.75
CA GLY A 681 -3.96 -1.88 9.91
C GLY A 681 -4.38 -1.09 11.14
N THR A 682 -3.49 -0.98 12.13
CA THR A 682 -3.73 -0.17 13.34
C THR A 682 -3.31 1.28 13.20
N TRP A 683 -4.06 2.19 13.83
CA TRP A 683 -3.65 3.57 14.05
C TRP A 683 -4.14 4.07 15.40
N VAL A 684 -3.49 5.11 15.93
CA VAL A 684 -3.64 5.55 17.33
C VAL A 684 -4.16 6.97 17.41
N LEU A 685 -5.17 7.16 18.26
CA LEU A 685 -5.74 8.44 18.64
C LEU A 685 -5.36 8.82 20.07
N GLU A 686 -5.05 10.09 20.28
CA GLU A 686 -4.92 10.68 21.60
C GLU A 686 -6.29 11.15 22.11
N GLY A 687 -6.63 10.76 23.34
CA GLY A 687 -7.90 11.09 23.97
C GLY A 687 -8.67 9.85 24.43
N GLY A 688 -9.97 10.01 24.63
CA GLY A 688 -10.78 8.91 25.13
C GLY A 688 -12.26 9.26 25.16
N TYR A 689 -12.98 8.73 26.13
CA TYR A 689 -14.43 8.87 26.24
C TYR A 689 -14.94 10.32 26.41
N GLN A 690 -14.06 11.28 26.70
CA GLN A 690 -14.39 12.71 26.81
C GLN A 690 -14.18 13.48 25.49
N GLY A 691 -13.71 12.81 24.45
CA GLY A 691 -13.32 13.39 23.18
C GLY A 691 -11.88 13.06 22.79
N VAL A 692 -11.60 13.19 21.50
CA VAL A 692 -10.32 12.89 20.86
C VAL A 692 -9.61 14.20 20.50
N THR A 693 -8.31 14.29 20.75
CA THR A 693 -7.50 15.46 20.41
C THR A 693 -6.97 15.41 18.99
N GLY A 694 -6.67 14.20 18.48
CA GLY A 694 -6.20 13.92 17.12
C GLY A 694 -5.44 12.59 17.03
N LEU A 695 -4.84 12.32 15.88
CA LEU A 695 -3.90 11.21 15.69
C LEU A 695 -2.67 11.43 16.59
N SER A 696 -2.17 10.35 17.19
CA SER A 696 -0.95 10.40 17.99
C SER A 696 0.29 10.54 17.10
N ASP A 697 1.31 11.27 17.57
CA ASP A 697 2.62 11.27 16.90
C ASP A 697 3.34 9.91 17.04
N ASN A 698 2.98 9.13 18.07
CA ASN A 698 3.49 7.78 18.32
C ASN A 698 2.51 6.75 17.75
N GLN A 699 2.59 6.51 16.45
CA GLN A 699 1.78 5.50 15.78
C GLN A 699 2.38 4.11 16.00
N THR A 700 1.54 3.18 16.46
CA THR A 700 1.82 1.74 16.35
C THR A 700 1.06 1.22 15.15
N TYR A 701 1.76 0.90 14.06
CA TYR A 701 1.18 0.34 12.85
C TYR A 701 1.44 -1.16 12.79
N LEU A 702 0.35 -1.93 12.85
CA LEU A 702 0.31 -3.36 12.58
C LEU A 702 -0.51 -3.55 11.31
N PRO A 703 0.13 -3.90 10.17
CA PRO A 703 -0.57 -4.02 8.89
C PRO A 703 -1.57 -5.17 8.86
N GLY A 704 -2.60 -5.04 8.02
CA GLY A 704 -3.61 -6.06 7.71
C GLY A 704 -4.96 -5.82 8.38
N LEU A 705 -5.92 -6.73 8.12
CA LEU A 705 -7.28 -6.62 8.65
C LEU A 705 -7.33 -6.95 10.15
N VAL A 706 -7.32 -5.90 10.99
CA VAL A 706 -7.26 -6.03 12.45
C VAL A 706 -8.66 -6.13 13.06
N THR A 707 -9.09 -7.34 13.40
CA THR A 707 -10.44 -7.63 13.93
C THR A 707 -10.49 -7.80 15.44
N SER A 708 -9.35 -8.03 16.09
CA SER A 708 -9.26 -8.18 17.54
C SER A 708 -7.94 -7.65 18.06
N MET A 709 -7.96 -7.11 19.27
CA MET A 709 -6.77 -6.57 19.92
C MET A 709 -6.78 -6.91 21.41
N ALA A 710 -5.60 -7.21 21.96
CA ALA A 710 -5.40 -7.42 23.39
C ALA A 710 -4.00 -6.92 23.78
N THR A 711 -3.80 -6.65 25.08
CA THR A 711 -2.49 -6.28 25.60
C THR A 711 -2.06 -7.24 26.70
N ILE A 712 -0.74 -7.48 26.77
CA ILE A 712 -0.11 -8.11 27.93
C ILE A 712 0.90 -7.13 28.51
N GLU A 713 0.78 -6.87 29.80
CA GLU A 713 1.73 -6.05 30.56
C GLU A 713 2.83 -6.93 31.16
N SER A 714 4.05 -6.81 30.64
CA SER A 714 5.24 -7.40 31.24
C SER A 714 5.90 -6.42 32.21
N SER A 715 6.80 -6.92 33.06
CA SER A 715 7.51 -6.11 34.07
C SER A 715 8.33 -4.94 33.51
N SER A 716 8.63 -4.93 32.20
CA SER A 716 9.44 -3.92 31.52
C SER A 716 8.75 -3.20 30.36
N ALA A 717 7.65 -3.72 29.82
CA ALA A 717 7.05 -3.26 28.58
C ALA A 717 5.58 -3.68 28.47
N VAL A 718 4.80 -2.93 27.68
CA VAL A 718 3.42 -3.27 27.31
C VAL A 718 3.40 -3.71 25.86
N TYR A 719 2.95 -4.94 25.61
CA TYR A 719 2.84 -5.50 24.27
C TYR A 719 1.40 -5.43 23.79
N LEU A 720 1.19 -4.86 22.60
CA LEU A 720 -0.07 -4.96 21.89
C LEU A 720 -0.03 -6.22 21.02
N PHE A 721 -1.11 -6.96 21.01
CA PHE A 721 -1.35 -8.09 20.13
C PHE A 721 -2.58 -7.80 19.28
N ALA A 722 -2.45 -7.97 17.97
CA ALA A 722 -3.52 -7.79 17.00
C ALA A 722 -3.77 -9.11 16.26
N GLY A 723 -5.04 -9.50 16.17
CA GLY A 723 -5.48 -10.62 15.33
C GLY A 723 -5.73 -10.11 13.94
N ILE A 724 -4.92 -10.57 12.99
CA ILE A 724 -5.06 -10.26 11.57
C ILE A 724 -5.95 -11.35 10.97
N SER A 725 -7.18 -11.00 10.66
CA SER A 725 -8.11 -11.92 10.02
C SER A 725 -7.87 -12.00 8.52
N PRO A 726 -8.08 -13.17 7.90
CA PRO A 726 -8.10 -13.29 6.44
C PRO A 726 -9.29 -12.53 5.85
N GLY A 727 -9.18 -12.17 4.58
CA GLY A 727 -10.31 -11.69 3.79
C GLY A 727 -11.17 -12.86 3.30
N LYS A 728 -11.48 -12.90 2.02
CA LYS A 728 -12.15 -14.05 1.41
C LYS A 728 -11.21 -15.26 1.36
N TYR A 729 -9.91 -15.01 1.18
CA TYR A 729 -8.89 -16.03 1.05
C TYR A 729 -7.91 -16.00 2.24
N MET A 730 -7.29 -17.15 2.51
CA MET A 730 -6.33 -17.26 3.63
C MET A 730 -5.00 -16.59 3.33
N ASN A 731 -4.64 -16.40 2.05
CA ASN A 731 -3.53 -15.55 1.65
C ASN A 731 -2.19 -15.87 2.34
N ILE A 732 -1.95 -17.15 2.68
CA ILE A 732 -0.74 -17.62 3.39
C ILE A 732 0.46 -17.79 2.43
N MET A 733 0.18 -18.12 1.18
CA MET A 733 1.17 -18.28 0.12
C MET A 733 0.68 -17.46 -1.09
N PRO A 734 1.55 -16.72 -1.78
CA PRO A 734 1.19 -16.09 -3.04
C PRO A 734 0.93 -17.13 -4.12
N ILE A 735 -0.14 -16.89 -4.87
CA ILE A 735 -0.47 -17.63 -6.08
C ILE A 735 0.43 -17.09 -7.20
N ASN A 736 1.08 -18.01 -7.92
CA ASN A 736 2.02 -17.71 -8.99
C ASN A 736 1.43 -18.17 -10.33
N PRO A 737 1.11 -17.24 -11.24
CA PRO A 737 0.55 -17.52 -12.58
C PRO A 737 1.33 -18.45 -13.48
N GLN A 738 2.59 -18.70 -13.15
CA GLN A 738 3.46 -19.61 -13.90
C GLN A 738 3.57 -20.99 -13.24
N SER A 739 2.78 -21.29 -12.21
CA SER A 739 2.93 -22.48 -11.38
C SER A 739 1.59 -23.07 -10.95
N SER A 740 1.20 -24.18 -11.60
CA SER A 740 -0.08 -24.87 -11.40
C SER A 740 -0.29 -25.53 -10.02
N ASP A 741 0.56 -25.25 -9.04
CA ASP A 741 0.62 -25.78 -7.67
C ASP A 741 1.64 -24.90 -6.92
N SER A 742 1.22 -23.69 -6.58
CA SER A 742 2.06 -22.61 -6.02
C SER A 742 2.60 -22.95 -4.63
N ASP A 743 1.86 -23.72 -3.82
CA ASP A 743 2.27 -24.14 -2.48
C ASP A 743 2.97 -25.52 -2.43
N LEU A 744 3.03 -26.22 -3.56
CA LEU A 744 3.69 -27.50 -3.76
C LEU A 744 3.10 -28.63 -2.90
N ASP A 745 1.82 -28.54 -2.56
CA ASP A 745 1.13 -29.57 -1.77
C ASP A 745 0.64 -30.77 -2.61
N GLY A 746 0.67 -30.62 -3.95
CA GLY A 746 0.29 -31.62 -4.92
C GLY A 746 -1.17 -31.53 -5.40
N MET A 747 -1.90 -30.50 -4.98
CA MET A 747 -3.18 -30.07 -5.55
C MET A 747 -2.93 -28.83 -6.43
N PRO A 748 -3.62 -28.69 -7.57
CA PRO A 748 -3.65 -27.41 -8.26
C PRO A 748 -4.29 -26.34 -7.38
N ASP A 749 -3.95 -25.08 -7.68
CA ASP A 749 -4.32 -23.90 -6.88
C ASP A 749 -5.84 -23.72 -6.68
#